data_AF-A0A2T0HRQ0-F1
#
_entry.id   AF-A0A2T0HRQ0-F1
#
_cell.length_a   1.000
_cell.length_b   1.000
_cell.length_c   1.000
_cell.angle_alpha   90.00
_cell.angle_beta   90.00
_cell.angle_gamma   90.00
#
_symmetry.space_group_name_H-M   'P 1'
#
loop_
_entity.id
_entity.type
_entity.pdbx_description
1 polymer ?
#
loop_
_entity_poly.entity_id
_entity_poly.type
_entity_poly.pdbx_seq_one_letter_code
_entity_poly.pdbx_strand_id
1 'polypeptide(L)'
;MPLASSEGDHRLRNELATSATRHAWDSLVQIPTDSTFYAGFAALRSAFNTDEVKAWIMSKGMALDTVVVKPDSITGLVLSGRVGTRKTFTLNDDSGWWQVGARLRAAATALDRAGNGLAYVPEQSDRFSRNAVLQWHDITPPTNADELALVRGHLLAEEWSGWSTETKGRLQGSSLAARKTIDRLDERQYLAGCLADLVRNRPDDEEVSLADAQTPIGATSVLATNGADKAAVRDALISHGFLVPKTAKEVRNVIRWLQAAVAPAPALGNYAQLLARPWAPGMLSENDKRLVAQFMRDDAISRSEPSLLRALDFRGVLDEHTPQEVRANADKILERFLDHPSALNWGKAAARSLYFQSASGTYDLSTLEAKQWALNAALLQIDPEMPRRPGNVAGYDIYQPANSGRTMASVRAEIETQLAQNTLLDPKTVPLAAHLLMASSAPEFLVRDIPSTMRIGSVEWADFRLGVTFAERQGGPGCSRRMSYTEIMGLSRLSTSTPGEAAVLDNYGIDVLLDWGLMRGLYEKPVDGRYTQQHHLQAITAFNEECEQLVYALEQFNLPLPIREDSAIRNLQTVFPGLSAEQLKAMRVYIADPDERRNMKLSEPRTRTLIETYMTGDLTRDRWMLLAPGEQPPQPARRTSPFVIPRLSASDQAAVDANVQALNARIARLPDVQAQLPGEVDAYLDKLKQGLSIATRRMIAQLPLADRQALEWGDVDLFALREATDSVPEIDVTPEQVEERRGRKGTLIRCNYNGVISYFEVFPDKLLIVKREDLPRDLALGGTFQTVPKTYGPWAVSALPVRLGAVEPFDFAAYSSNALPRPGVTSPGVIIDKLGETLHATPVSVQGEASNQVPNSFSSPRTRSIVDRIMQGNFIHHRASVLKVAHGMLPLEQKREMLRRNDSILLSMIPFVGAVIDLTKGNIVEGMRGLIIDTAGAFAGGAFGTLKPLVKSTKAVAPFGVKAFRVLEKGVEVVSGFLNPLDGAADLMAAGGKGLVALPKALGRASNPSVLLKLGVVEEKLRTCLGVSNQLQAPHNVQEQAVQPGAHNGHNHSIPVYAVQTDGRWYATHPKTGLPTGTPLDGFEALPA
;
A
#
# COMPACT_ATOMS: atom_id res chain seq x y z
N MET A 1 -27.48 -24.15 -18.23
CA MET A 1 -28.36 -24.48 -17.08
C MET A 1 -29.75 -24.85 -17.59
N PRO A 2 -30.48 -25.77 -16.92
CA PRO A 2 -31.89 -26.00 -17.22
C PRO A 2 -32.69 -24.70 -17.00
N LEU A 3 -33.63 -24.40 -17.88
CA LEU A 3 -34.58 -23.31 -17.65
C LEU A 3 -35.49 -23.70 -16.48
N ALA A 4 -35.66 -22.79 -15.51
CA ALA A 4 -36.54 -23.03 -14.38
C ALA A 4 -37.99 -23.24 -14.87
N SER A 5 -38.59 -24.35 -14.46
CA SER A 5 -39.92 -24.80 -14.90
C SER A 5 -40.92 -24.66 -13.76
N SER A 6 -42.17 -24.31 -14.07
CA SER A 6 -43.24 -24.30 -13.05
C SER A 6 -43.47 -25.68 -12.44
N GLU A 7 -43.15 -26.74 -13.19
CA GLU A 7 -43.22 -28.13 -12.72
C GLU A 7 -42.13 -28.43 -11.66
N GLY A 8 -40.92 -27.89 -11.84
CA GLY A 8 -39.84 -27.99 -10.86
C GLY A 8 -40.17 -27.31 -9.53
N ASP A 9 -40.80 -26.14 -9.58
CA ASP A 9 -41.31 -25.44 -8.40
C ASP A 9 -42.44 -26.22 -7.72
N HIS A 10 -43.36 -26.79 -8.51
CA HIS A 10 -44.45 -27.63 -7.99
C HIS A 10 -43.93 -28.89 -7.28
N ARG A 11 -42.89 -29.56 -7.83
CA ARG A 11 -42.22 -30.68 -7.15
C ARG A 11 -41.58 -30.26 -5.83
N LEU A 12 -40.89 -29.13 -5.80
CA LEU A 12 -40.27 -28.59 -4.58
C LEU A 12 -41.33 -28.28 -3.51
N ARG A 13 -42.45 -27.66 -3.90
CA ARG A 13 -43.60 -27.40 -3.00
C ARG A 13 -44.15 -28.70 -2.41
N ASN A 14 -44.36 -29.72 -3.25
CA ASN A 14 -44.92 -30.99 -2.81
C ASN A 14 -43.97 -31.71 -1.85
N GLU A 15 -42.66 -31.65 -2.08
CA GLU A 15 -41.66 -32.12 -1.12
C GLU A 15 -41.79 -31.40 0.23
N LEU A 16 -41.86 -30.06 0.23
CA LEU A 16 -42.03 -29.23 1.43
C LEU A 16 -43.32 -29.60 2.18
N ALA A 17 -44.43 -29.76 1.45
CA ALA A 17 -45.76 -30.07 2.01
C ALA A 17 -45.89 -31.51 2.55
N THR A 18 -44.97 -32.42 2.21
CA THR A 18 -45.07 -33.85 2.55
C THR A 18 -43.90 -34.37 3.36
N SER A 19 -42.70 -34.44 2.78
CA SER A 19 -41.52 -35.05 3.40
C SER A 19 -40.92 -34.15 4.48
N ALA A 20 -41.05 -32.83 4.31
CA ALA A 20 -40.42 -31.83 5.18
C ALA A 20 -41.26 -31.39 6.39
N THR A 21 -42.59 -31.60 6.36
CA THR A 21 -43.51 -31.19 7.45
C THR A 21 -43.84 -32.33 8.40
N ARG A 22 -42.99 -33.35 8.51
CA ARG A 22 -43.19 -34.48 9.44
C ARG A 22 -42.98 -34.10 10.91
N HIS A 23 -42.12 -33.12 11.18
CA HIS A 23 -41.78 -32.67 12.52
C HIS A 23 -41.44 -31.17 12.50
N ALA A 24 -41.50 -30.50 13.66
CA ALA A 24 -41.22 -29.06 13.76
C ALA A 24 -39.72 -28.72 13.55
N TRP A 25 -38.80 -29.62 13.94
CA TRP A 25 -37.36 -29.41 13.72
C TRP A 25 -36.99 -29.38 12.22
N ASP A 26 -35.91 -28.68 11.89
CA ASP A 26 -35.49 -28.49 10.49
C ASP A 26 -35.07 -29.81 9.83
N SER A 27 -35.49 -30.02 8.59
CA SER A 27 -35.27 -31.27 7.86
C SER A 27 -34.69 -30.99 6.47
N LEU A 28 -34.04 -31.98 5.86
CA LEU A 28 -33.48 -31.83 4.51
C LEU A 28 -34.50 -32.19 3.42
N VAL A 29 -34.73 -31.27 2.48
CA VAL A 29 -35.59 -31.44 1.30
C VAL A 29 -34.77 -31.57 0.03
N GLN A 30 -35.21 -32.38 -0.92
CA GLN A 30 -34.54 -32.51 -2.21
C GLN A 30 -34.82 -31.27 -3.06
N ILE A 31 -33.79 -30.72 -3.71
CA ILE A 31 -33.92 -29.51 -4.54
C ILE A 31 -33.94 -29.93 -6.02
N PRO A 32 -35.09 -29.83 -6.72
CA PRO A 32 -35.19 -30.17 -8.14
C PRO A 32 -34.31 -29.26 -9.01
N THR A 33 -33.58 -29.83 -9.98
CA THR A 33 -32.61 -29.11 -10.83
C THR A 33 -33.22 -28.05 -11.75
N ASP A 34 -34.54 -28.12 -11.96
CA ASP A 34 -35.35 -27.19 -12.77
C ASP A 34 -36.25 -26.30 -11.90
N SER A 35 -36.05 -26.26 -10.58
CA SER A 35 -36.73 -25.30 -9.69
C SER A 35 -36.08 -23.91 -9.75
N THR A 36 -36.85 -22.87 -9.43
CA THR A 36 -36.38 -21.48 -9.31
C THR A 36 -35.32 -21.29 -8.22
N PHE A 37 -35.36 -22.12 -7.18
CA PHE A 37 -34.40 -22.10 -6.07
C PHE A 37 -33.04 -22.71 -6.45
N TYR A 38 -33.01 -23.66 -7.40
CA TYR A 38 -31.82 -24.47 -7.69
C TYR A 38 -30.58 -23.65 -8.08
N ALA A 39 -30.74 -22.59 -8.87
CA ALA A 39 -29.59 -21.79 -9.31
C ALA A 39 -28.82 -21.19 -8.12
N GLY A 40 -29.55 -20.70 -7.11
CA GLY A 40 -28.96 -20.18 -5.88
C GLY A 40 -28.38 -21.31 -5.03
N PHE A 41 -29.11 -22.41 -4.83
CA PHE A 41 -28.62 -23.58 -4.11
C PHE A 41 -27.31 -24.14 -4.70
N ALA A 42 -27.25 -24.31 -6.03
CA ALA A 42 -26.05 -24.77 -6.72
C ALA A 42 -24.89 -23.79 -6.57
N ALA A 43 -25.17 -22.49 -6.50
CA ALA A 43 -24.15 -21.46 -6.25
C ALA A 43 -23.62 -21.54 -4.80
N LEU A 44 -24.50 -21.68 -3.81
CA LEU A 44 -24.13 -21.88 -2.40
C LEU A 44 -23.28 -23.14 -2.22
N ARG A 45 -23.73 -24.27 -2.80
CA ARG A 45 -23.02 -25.55 -2.76
C ARG A 45 -21.62 -25.43 -3.36
N SER A 46 -21.50 -24.80 -4.53
CA SER A 46 -20.19 -24.56 -5.17
C SER A 46 -19.29 -23.70 -4.29
N ALA A 47 -19.83 -22.61 -3.73
CA ALA A 47 -19.08 -21.67 -2.90
C ALA A 47 -18.55 -22.29 -1.60
N PHE A 48 -19.33 -23.17 -0.94
CA PHE A 48 -18.87 -23.88 0.26
C PHE A 48 -17.72 -24.85 -0.01
N ASN A 49 -17.62 -25.35 -1.24
CA ASN A 49 -16.74 -26.45 -1.57
C ASN A 49 -15.46 -26.05 -2.30
N THR A 50 -15.19 -24.74 -2.44
CA THR A 50 -13.89 -24.24 -2.92
C THR A 50 -12.78 -24.57 -1.93
N ASP A 51 -11.58 -24.82 -2.45
CA ASP A 51 -10.41 -25.15 -1.63
C ASP A 51 -10.06 -24.02 -0.65
N GLU A 52 -10.19 -22.78 -1.09
CA GLU A 52 -9.92 -21.57 -0.28
C GLU A 52 -10.82 -21.51 0.97
N VAL A 53 -12.14 -21.70 0.80
CA VAL A 53 -13.11 -21.65 1.90
C VAL A 53 -12.91 -22.83 2.86
N LYS A 54 -12.74 -24.04 2.32
CA LYS A 54 -12.46 -25.24 3.14
C LYS A 54 -11.16 -25.07 3.95
N ALA A 55 -10.08 -24.62 3.31
CA ALA A 55 -8.80 -24.37 3.96
C ALA A 55 -8.91 -23.31 5.05
N TRP A 56 -9.63 -22.22 4.79
CA TRP A 56 -9.85 -21.15 5.77
C TRP A 56 -10.65 -21.66 6.98
N ILE A 57 -11.78 -22.36 6.78
CA ILE A 57 -12.60 -22.92 7.87
C ILE A 57 -11.76 -23.85 8.75
N MET A 58 -10.96 -24.73 8.12
CA MET A 58 -10.04 -25.64 8.82
C MET A 58 -8.96 -24.89 9.59
N SER A 59 -8.39 -23.82 9.01
CA SER A 59 -7.38 -22.98 9.68
C SER A 59 -7.90 -22.31 10.95
N LYS A 60 -9.21 -22.06 11.04
CA LYS A 60 -9.88 -21.52 12.23
C LYS A 60 -10.32 -22.60 13.23
N GLY A 61 -10.10 -23.87 12.91
CA GLY A 61 -10.47 -25.03 13.72
C GLY A 61 -11.97 -25.32 13.77
N MET A 62 -12.76 -24.77 12.83
CA MET A 62 -14.21 -24.98 12.78
C MET A 62 -14.55 -26.30 12.09
N ALA A 63 -15.49 -27.06 12.66
CA ALA A 63 -16.03 -28.25 12.02
C ALA A 63 -17.00 -27.87 10.89
N LEU A 64 -16.71 -28.32 9.66
CA LEU A 64 -17.45 -27.94 8.43
C LEU A 64 -18.97 -28.15 8.53
N ASP A 65 -19.40 -29.28 9.08
CA ASP A 65 -20.81 -29.65 9.25
C ASP A 65 -21.59 -28.79 10.25
N THR A 66 -20.89 -27.99 11.05
CA THR A 66 -21.46 -27.07 12.03
C THR A 66 -21.52 -25.62 11.52
N VAL A 67 -20.94 -25.37 10.33
CA VAL A 67 -20.81 -24.03 9.78
C VAL A 67 -22.16 -23.52 9.29
N VAL A 68 -22.49 -22.30 9.72
CA VAL A 68 -23.61 -21.50 9.26
C VAL A 68 -23.08 -20.17 8.77
N VAL A 69 -23.43 -19.80 7.54
CA VAL A 69 -23.00 -18.55 6.91
C VAL A 69 -24.16 -17.57 6.80
N LYS A 70 -23.90 -16.31 7.16
CA LYS A 70 -24.78 -15.16 6.99
C LYS A 70 -24.14 -14.18 5.99
N PRO A 71 -24.89 -13.19 5.48
CA PRO A 71 -24.33 -12.18 4.57
C PRO A 71 -23.08 -11.44 5.10
N ASP A 72 -22.93 -11.34 6.42
CA ASP A 72 -21.90 -10.57 7.12
C ASP A 72 -21.02 -11.38 8.08
N SER A 73 -21.29 -12.68 8.25
CA SER A 73 -20.62 -13.47 9.27
C SER A 73 -20.63 -14.97 8.94
N ILE A 74 -19.72 -15.69 9.57
CA ILE A 74 -19.66 -17.15 9.56
C ILE A 74 -19.53 -17.64 10.99
N THR A 75 -20.33 -18.64 11.34
CA THR A 75 -20.35 -19.22 12.69
C THR A 75 -20.16 -20.71 12.60
N GLY A 76 -19.34 -21.30 13.47
CA GLY A 76 -19.15 -22.74 13.56
C GLY A 76 -18.68 -23.17 14.95
N LEU A 77 -18.70 -24.48 15.21
CA LEU A 77 -18.14 -25.06 16.41
C LEU A 77 -16.64 -25.31 16.23
N VAL A 78 -15.83 -24.76 17.13
CA VAL A 78 -14.41 -25.08 17.28
C VAL A 78 -14.27 -26.13 18.36
N LEU A 79 -13.77 -27.30 17.98
CA LEU A 79 -13.61 -28.44 18.89
C LEU A 79 -12.27 -28.33 19.63
N SER A 80 -12.31 -28.28 20.96
CA SER A 80 -11.13 -28.42 21.82
C SER A 80 -11.32 -29.66 22.71
N GLY A 81 -10.81 -30.80 22.26
CA GLY A 81 -11.11 -32.09 22.88
C GLY A 81 -12.58 -32.49 22.68
N ARG A 82 -13.33 -32.71 23.77
CA ARG A 82 -14.77 -33.05 23.73
C ARG A 82 -15.71 -31.84 23.85
N VAL A 83 -15.18 -30.63 24.03
CA VAL A 83 -15.98 -29.41 24.19
C VAL A 83 -15.97 -28.61 22.89
N GLY A 84 -17.16 -28.38 22.32
CA GLY A 84 -17.35 -27.52 21.16
C GLY A 84 -17.72 -26.09 21.60
N THR A 85 -16.89 -25.11 21.24
CA THR A 85 -17.18 -23.69 21.50
C THR A 85 -17.66 -23.04 20.21
N ARG A 86 -18.82 -22.39 20.22
CA ARG A 86 -19.31 -21.64 19.07
C ARG A 86 -18.43 -20.39 18.87
N LYS A 87 -17.88 -20.24 17.67
CA LYS A 87 -17.07 -19.09 17.27
C LYS A 87 -17.69 -18.43 16.05
N THR A 88 -17.75 -17.11 16.07
CA THR A 88 -18.25 -16.29 14.96
C THR A 88 -17.14 -15.39 14.46
N PHE A 89 -16.98 -15.36 13.14
CA PHE A 89 -16.14 -14.40 12.44
C PHE A 89 -17.02 -13.49 11.59
N THR A 90 -16.65 -12.22 11.50
CA THR A 90 -17.42 -11.14 10.88
C THR A 90 -16.59 -10.45 9.81
N LEU A 91 -17.21 -9.58 9.02
CA LEU A 91 -16.48 -8.73 8.07
C LEU A 91 -15.57 -7.70 8.74
N ASN A 92 -15.75 -7.45 10.05
CA ASN A 92 -15.04 -6.41 10.80
C ASN A 92 -13.78 -6.91 11.51
N ASP A 93 -13.53 -8.22 11.54
CA ASP A 93 -12.39 -8.78 12.25
C ASP A 93 -11.17 -9.01 11.35
N ASP A 94 -10.05 -9.39 11.97
CA ASP A 94 -8.75 -9.70 11.36
C ASP A 94 -8.65 -11.16 10.87
N SER A 95 -9.77 -11.88 10.79
CA SER A 95 -9.75 -13.31 10.47
C SER A 95 -9.47 -13.62 9.00
N GLY A 96 -9.61 -12.65 8.11
CA GLY A 96 -9.57 -12.82 6.65
C GLY A 96 -10.91 -13.26 6.03
N TRP A 97 -12.00 -13.25 6.81
CA TRP A 97 -13.30 -13.75 6.35
C TRP A 97 -13.87 -12.93 5.20
N TRP A 98 -13.70 -11.60 5.19
CA TRP A 98 -14.30 -10.77 4.15
C TRP A 98 -13.73 -11.07 2.75
N GLN A 99 -12.46 -11.48 2.69
CA GLN A 99 -11.77 -11.89 1.47
C GLN A 99 -12.27 -13.26 1.00
N VAL A 100 -12.15 -14.28 1.86
CA VAL A 100 -12.46 -15.68 1.50
C VAL A 100 -13.96 -15.92 1.33
N GLY A 101 -14.79 -15.23 2.10
CA GLY A 101 -16.23 -15.41 2.16
C GLY A 101 -17.01 -14.78 1.00
N ALA A 102 -16.37 -14.10 0.04
CA ALA A 102 -17.06 -13.31 -0.99
C ALA A 102 -18.13 -14.11 -1.77
N ARG A 103 -17.80 -15.34 -2.20
CA ARG A 103 -18.73 -16.23 -2.92
C ARG A 103 -19.90 -16.68 -2.04
N LEU A 104 -19.59 -17.09 -0.82
CA LEU A 104 -20.61 -17.53 0.14
C LEU A 104 -21.56 -16.39 0.51
N ARG A 105 -21.04 -15.18 0.66
CA ARG A 105 -21.85 -13.99 0.95
C ARG A 105 -22.75 -13.60 -0.21
N ALA A 106 -22.27 -13.71 -1.45
CA ALA A 106 -23.11 -13.51 -2.63
C ALA A 106 -24.28 -14.51 -2.67
N ALA A 107 -24.01 -15.79 -2.38
CA ALA A 107 -25.06 -16.80 -2.26
C ALA A 107 -26.00 -16.54 -1.07
N ALA A 108 -25.46 -16.21 0.10
CA ALA A 108 -26.23 -15.91 1.31
C ALA A 108 -27.16 -14.71 1.13
N THR A 109 -26.69 -13.65 0.48
CA THR A 109 -27.51 -12.45 0.19
C THR A 109 -28.72 -12.79 -0.70
N ALA A 110 -28.58 -13.76 -1.61
CA ALA A 110 -29.69 -14.16 -2.48
C ALA A 110 -30.66 -15.18 -1.88
N LEU A 111 -30.18 -16.01 -0.95
CA LEU A 111 -30.92 -17.14 -0.39
C LEU A 111 -31.44 -16.92 1.04
N ASP A 112 -30.79 -16.07 1.83
CA ASP A 112 -31.11 -15.80 3.23
C ASP A 112 -31.42 -14.32 3.44
N ARG A 113 -32.59 -13.89 2.94
CA ARG A 113 -33.04 -12.49 3.07
C ARG A 113 -33.32 -12.09 4.51
N ALA A 114 -33.67 -13.05 5.36
CA ALA A 114 -33.99 -12.82 6.76
C ALA A 114 -32.75 -12.82 7.68
N GLY A 115 -31.57 -13.20 7.18
CA GLY A 115 -30.32 -13.20 7.95
C GLY A 115 -30.23 -14.30 9.02
N ASN A 116 -30.97 -15.39 8.84
CA ASN A 116 -31.03 -16.50 9.79
C ASN A 116 -29.82 -17.44 9.67
N GLY A 117 -29.17 -17.44 8.52
CA GLY A 117 -27.98 -18.20 8.19
C GLY A 117 -28.26 -19.45 7.37
N LEU A 118 -27.30 -19.83 6.53
CA LEU A 118 -27.33 -21.00 5.66
C LEU A 118 -26.30 -22.02 6.11
N ALA A 119 -26.75 -23.25 6.35
CA ALA A 119 -25.88 -24.35 6.76
C ALA A 119 -24.96 -24.82 5.61
N TYR A 120 -23.82 -25.41 5.99
CA TYR A 120 -22.90 -26.07 5.05
C TYR A 120 -23.61 -27.09 4.16
N VAL A 121 -23.25 -27.10 2.88
CA VAL A 121 -23.77 -28.05 1.88
C VAL A 121 -22.62 -28.90 1.32
N PRO A 122 -22.63 -30.23 1.51
CA PRO A 122 -21.65 -31.12 0.89
C PRO A 122 -21.72 -31.07 -0.65
N GLU A 123 -20.58 -31.26 -1.30
CA GLU A 123 -20.43 -31.12 -2.76
C GLU A 123 -21.39 -32.01 -3.58
N GLN A 124 -21.66 -33.23 -3.10
CA GLN A 124 -22.53 -34.19 -3.76
C GLN A 124 -24.00 -34.14 -3.27
N SER A 125 -24.34 -33.25 -2.33
CA SER A 125 -25.70 -33.16 -1.79
C SER A 125 -26.64 -32.50 -2.79
N ASP A 126 -27.81 -33.10 -3.00
CA ASP A 126 -28.97 -32.52 -3.69
C ASP A 126 -30.07 -32.09 -2.69
N ARG A 127 -29.80 -32.17 -1.38
CA ARG A 127 -30.74 -31.82 -0.32
C ARG A 127 -30.29 -30.59 0.46
N PHE A 128 -31.26 -29.80 0.94
CA PHE A 128 -31.02 -28.56 1.69
C PHE A 128 -32.03 -28.33 2.82
N SER A 129 -31.73 -27.39 3.72
CA SER A 129 -32.60 -27.02 4.85
C SER A 129 -34.00 -26.60 4.40
N ARG A 130 -35.03 -27.27 4.92
CA ARG A 130 -36.44 -26.89 4.73
C ARG A 130 -36.66 -25.45 5.18
N ASN A 131 -36.16 -25.10 6.36
CA ASN A 131 -36.37 -23.76 6.92
C ASN A 131 -35.78 -22.68 6.01
N ALA A 132 -34.59 -22.90 5.45
CA ALA A 132 -33.98 -21.96 4.50
C ALA A 132 -34.81 -21.82 3.21
N VAL A 133 -35.35 -22.93 2.68
CA VAL A 133 -36.22 -22.88 1.50
C VAL A 133 -37.52 -22.13 1.80
N LEU A 134 -38.20 -22.44 2.91
CA LEU A 134 -39.44 -21.74 3.31
C LEU A 134 -39.22 -20.23 3.46
N GLN A 135 -38.15 -19.82 4.13
CA GLN A 135 -37.83 -18.41 4.34
C GLN A 135 -37.54 -17.67 3.02
N TRP A 136 -36.91 -18.34 2.06
CA TRP A 136 -36.68 -17.74 0.74
C TRP A 136 -37.97 -17.45 -0.02
N HIS A 137 -39.02 -18.25 0.22
CA HIS A 137 -40.37 -18.03 -0.29
C HIS A 137 -41.21 -17.10 0.59
N ASP A 138 -40.58 -16.36 1.52
CA ASP A 138 -41.26 -15.45 2.44
C ASP A 138 -42.26 -16.18 3.39
N ILE A 139 -42.06 -17.49 3.62
CA ILE A 139 -42.85 -18.34 4.54
C ILE A 139 -42.09 -18.55 5.85
N THR A 140 -42.73 -18.25 6.99
CA THR A 140 -42.12 -18.44 8.32
C THR A 140 -42.00 -19.93 8.65
N PRO A 141 -40.80 -20.44 9.01
CA PRO A 141 -40.65 -21.84 9.38
C PRO A 141 -41.35 -22.17 10.70
N PRO A 142 -41.89 -23.39 10.83
CA PRO A 142 -42.61 -23.79 12.03
C PRO A 142 -41.66 -24.10 13.18
N THR A 143 -41.99 -23.63 14.38
CA THR A 143 -41.25 -23.90 15.64
C THR A 143 -41.95 -24.92 16.52
N ASN A 144 -43.24 -25.15 16.30
CA ASN A 144 -44.09 -26.09 17.03
C ASN A 144 -45.04 -26.84 16.08
N ALA A 145 -45.80 -27.80 16.62
CA ALA A 145 -46.69 -28.66 15.83
C ALA A 145 -47.89 -27.92 15.22
N ASP A 146 -48.39 -26.87 15.87
CA ASP A 146 -49.53 -26.10 15.39
C ASP A 146 -49.13 -25.22 14.20
N GLU A 147 -47.99 -24.54 14.30
CA GLU A 147 -47.37 -23.79 13.19
C GLU A 147 -47.02 -24.71 12.02
N LEU A 148 -46.58 -25.94 12.29
CA LEU A 148 -46.28 -26.94 11.27
C LEU A 148 -47.54 -27.29 10.45
N ALA A 149 -48.69 -27.42 11.11
CA ALA A 149 -49.97 -27.65 10.44
C ALA A 149 -50.41 -26.44 9.62
N LEU A 150 -50.19 -25.21 10.11
CA LEU A 150 -50.46 -23.97 9.39
C LEU A 150 -49.60 -23.84 8.13
N VAL A 151 -48.29 -24.05 8.24
CA VAL A 151 -47.35 -24.02 7.11
C VAL A 151 -47.71 -25.09 6.08
N ARG A 152 -48.06 -26.31 6.52
CA ARG A 152 -48.52 -27.37 5.63
C ARG A 152 -49.81 -27.00 4.91
N GLY A 153 -50.77 -26.40 5.62
CA GLY A 153 -52.01 -25.88 5.03
C GLY A 153 -51.73 -24.80 3.99
N HIS A 154 -50.83 -23.86 4.30
CA HIS A 154 -50.40 -22.80 3.39
C HIS A 154 -49.78 -23.35 2.11
N LEU A 155 -48.81 -24.27 2.23
CA LEU A 155 -48.15 -24.89 1.08
C LEU A 155 -49.12 -25.71 0.21
N LEU A 156 -50.12 -26.35 0.80
CA LEU A 156 -51.13 -27.09 0.04
C LEU A 156 -52.12 -26.16 -0.66
N ALA A 157 -52.43 -25.01 -0.06
CA ALA A 157 -53.35 -24.01 -0.61
C ALA A 157 -52.72 -23.09 -1.68
N GLU A 158 -51.41 -22.84 -1.62
CA GLU A 158 -50.69 -22.06 -2.64
C GLU A 158 -50.37 -22.88 -3.89
N GLU A 159 -50.79 -22.40 -5.06
CA GLU A 159 -50.32 -22.92 -6.35
C GLU A 159 -49.05 -22.19 -6.80
N TRP A 160 -47.87 -22.79 -6.52
CA TRP A 160 -46.58 -22.26 -7.01
C TRP A 160 -46.47 -22.28 -8.55
N SER A 161 -47.33 -23.05 -9.22
CA SER A 161 -47.53 -23.03 -10.67
C SER A 161 -48.17 -21.73 -11.20
N GLY A 162 -48.83 -20.95 -10.33
CA GLY A 162 -49.61 -19.75 -10.67
C GLY A 162 -49.01 -18.42 -10.19
N TRP A 163 -47.74 -18.37 -9.74
CA TRP A 163 -47.10 -17.10 -9.36
C TRP A 163 -47.17 -16.06 -10.47
N SER A 164 -47.38 -14.80 -10.08
CA SER A 164 -47.27 -13.68 -11.02
C SER A 164 -45.90 -13.67 -11.70
N THR A 165 -45.84 -13.26 -12.97
CA THR A 165 -44.60 -13.11 -13.73
C THR A 165 -43.57 -12.26 -12.99
N GLU A 166 -44.05 -11.26 -12.24
CA GLU A 166 -43.24 -10.39 -11.39
C GLU A 166 -42.59 -11.13 -10.21
N THR A 167 -43.35 -11.96 -9.49
CA THR A 167 -42.84 -12.75 -8.36
C THR A 167 -41.79 -13.76 -8.83
N LYS A 168 -42.09 -14.49 -9.91
CA LYS A 168 -41.18 -15.46 -10.51
C LYS A 168 -39.92 -14.78 -11.04
N GLY A 169 -40.06 -13.62 -11.70
CA GLY A 169 -38.96 -12.79 -12.18
C GLY A 169 -38.06 -12.29 -11.04
N ARG A 170 -38.65 -11.81 -9.94
CA ARG A 170 -37.91 -11.35 -8.73
C ARG A 170 -37.09 -12.48 -8.10
N LEU A 171 -37.71 -13.64 -7.89
CA LEU A 171 -37.09 -14.80 -7.25
C LEU A 171 -35.99 -15.41 -8.11
N GLN A 172 -36.26 -15.66 -9.39
CA GLN A 172 -35.24 -16.12 -10.35
C GLN A 172 -34.11 -15.10 -10.50
N GLY A 173 -34.45 -13.81 -10.56
CA GLY A 173 -33.47 -12.72 -10.68
C GLY A 173 -32.47 -12.70 -9.53
N SER A 174 -32.92 -12.92 -8.29
CA SER A 174 -32.05 -12.96 -7.10
C SER A 174 -31.05 -14.12 -7.15
N SER A 175 -31.52 -15.34 -7.40
CA SER A 175 -30.67 -16.54 -7.52
C SER A 175 -29.69 -16.44 -8.69
N LEU A 176 -30.16 -15.94 -9.84
CA LEU A 176 -29.33 -15.74 -11.02
C LEU A 176 -28.29 -14.63 -10.80
N ALA A 177 -28.61 -13.55 -10.08
CA ALA A 177 -27.66 -12.49 -9.74
C ALA A 177 -26.52 -12.99 -8.84
N ALA A 178 -26.83 -13.81 -7.83
CA ALA A 178 -25.80 -14.46 -7.02
C ALA A 178 -24.92 -15.38 -7.87
N ARG A 179 -25.50 -16.18 -8.75
CA ARG A 179 -24.73 -17.05 -9.64
C ARG A 179 -23.82 -16.24 -10.58
N LYS A 180 -24.32 -15.18 -11.19
CA LYS A 180 -23.53 -14.25 -12.01
C LYS A 180 -22.36 -13.64 -11.25
N THR A 181 -22.58 -13.26 -9.99
CA THR A 181 -21.53 -12.70 -9.13
C THR A 181 -20.44 -13.73 -8.87
N ILE A 182 -20.82 -14.96 -8.52
CA ILE A 182 -19.88 -16.06 -8.24
C ILE A 182 -19.12 -16.46 -9.50
N ASP A 183 -19.81 -16.68 -10.61
CA ASP A 183 -19.19 -17.01 -11.90
C ASP A 183 -18.18 -15.92 -12.32
N ARG A 184 -18.48 -14.64 -12.10
CA ARG A 184 -17.56 -13.52 -12.39
C ARG A 184 -16.33 -13.53 -11.47
N LEU A 185 -16.49 -13.88 -10.19
CA LEU A 185 -15.35 -14.03 -9.26
C LEU A 185 -14.44 -15.19 -9.66
N ASP A 186 -15.04 -16.32 -10.07
CA ASP A 186 -14.31 -17.49 -10.57
C ASP A 186 -13.54 -17.17 -11.84
N GLU A 187 -14.19 -16.53 -12.82
CA GLU A 187 -13.55 -16.09 -14.07
C GLU A 187 -12.36 -15.17 -13.82
N ARG A 188 -12.46 -14.23 -12.87
CA ARG A 188 -11.33 -13.36 -12.51
C ARG A 188 -10.14 -14.16 -11.98
N GLN A 189 -10.41 -15.14 -11.12
CA GLN A 189 -9.36 -16.01 -10.57
C GLN A 189 -8.72 -16.87 -11.66
N TYR A 190 -9.53 -17.45 -12.55
CA TYR A 190 -9.03 -18.23 -13.69
C TYR A 190 -8.18 -17.39 -14.65
N LEU A 191 -8.67 -16.20 -15.02
CA LEU A 191 -7.93 -15.25 -15.86
C LEU A 191 -6.60 -14.85 -15.23
N ALA A 192 -6.59 -14.52 -13.94
CA ALA A 192 -5.37 -14.15 -13.24
C ALA A 192 -4.35 -15.30 -13.24
N GLY A 193 -4.79 -16.54 -13.02
CA GLY A 193 -3.95 -17.74 -13.09
C GLY A 193 -3.36 -17.95 -14.49
N CYS A 194 -4.19 -17.96 -15.53
CA CYS A 194 -3.73 -18.14 -16.91
C CYS A 194 -2.73 -17.06 -17.34
N LEU A 195 -2.98 -15.81 -16.98
CA LEU A 195 -2.09 -14.69 -17.30
C LEU A 195 -0.78 -14.75 -16.50
N ALA A 196 -0.82 -15.13 -15.22
CA ALA A 196 0.37 -15.25 -14.39
C ALA A 196 1.33 -16.32 -14.93
N ASP A 197 0.79 -17.43 -15.41
CA ASP A 197 1.56 -18.50 -16.05
C ASP A 197 2.22 -18.02 -17.34
N LEU A 198 1.50 -17.21 -18.13
CA LEU A 198 1.99 -16.68 -19.41
C LEU A 198 3.21 -15.76 -19.26
N VAL A 199 3.23 -14.91 -18.24
CA VAL A 199 4.32 -13.95 -18.00
C VAL A 199 5.34 -14.39 -16.95
N ARG A 200 5.26 -15.64 -16.51
CA ARG A 200 6.19 -16.22 -15.56
C ARG A 200 7.62 -16.11 -16.12
N ASN A 201 8.51 -15.44 -15.36
CA ASN A 201 9.92 -15.21 -15.71
C ASN A 201 10.21 -14.34 -16.95
N ARG A 202 9.22 -13.65 -17.54
CA ARG A 202 9.45 -12.72 -18.67
C ARG A 202 9.84 -11.32 -18.18
N PRO A 203 10.77 -10.59 -18.82
CA PRO A 203 10.99 -9.17 -18.53
C PRO A 203 9.77 -8.32 -18.91
N ASP A 204 9.61 -7.16 -18.27
CA ASP A 204 8.44 -6.26 -18.43
C ASP A 204 8.19 -5.80 -19.87
N ASP A 205 9.24 -5.59 -20.65
CA ASP A 205 9.18 -5.04 -22.01
C ASP A 205 8.97 -6.12 -23.08
N GLU A 206 8.93 -7.41 -22.71
CA GLU A 206 8.69 -8.49 -23.68
C GLU A 206 7.26 -8.46 -24.21
N GLU A 207 7.09 -8.59 -25.53
CA GLU A 207 5.78 -8.74 -26.16
C GLU A 207 5.14 -10.09 -25.80
N VAL A 208 3.83 -10.07 -25.58
CA VAL A 208 3.06 -11.24 -25.17
C VAL A 208 1.88 -11.44 -26.11
N SER A 209 1.73 -12.66 -26.65
CA SER A 209 0.59 -13.06 -27.47
C SER A 209 -0.44 -13.82 -26.63
N LEU A 210 -1.72 -13.53 -26.85
CA LEU A 210 -2.87 -14.20 -26.22
C LEU A 210 -3.63 -15.13 -27.18
N ALA A 211 -3.14 -15.32 -28.41
CA ALA A 211 -3.91 -15.99 -29.48
C ALA A 211 -4.34 -17.42 -29.14
N ASP A 212 -3.46 -18.19 -28.48
CA ASP A 212 -3.68 -19.61 -28.18
C ASP A 212 -4.13 -19.86 -26.73
N ALA A 213 -4.26 -18.80 -25.92
CA ALA A 213 -4.59 -18.91 -24.51
C ALA A 213 -6.10 -19.01 -24.31
N GLN A 214 -6.55 -20.03 -23.58
CA GLN A 214 -7.94 -20.20 -23.17
C GLN A 214 -8.09 -20.17 -21.65
N THR A 215 -9.27 -19.76 -21.19
CA THR A 215 -9.64 -19.73 -19.77
C THR A 215 -11.01 -20.38 -19.57
N PRO A 216 -11.23 -21.11 -18.46
CA PRO A 216 -12.56 -21.49 -18.03
C PRO A 216 -13.49 -20.27 -17.89
N ILE A 217 -14.77 -20.44 -18.22
CA ILE A 217 -15.82 -19.44 -18.07
C ILE A 217 -17.02 -20.00 -17.31
N GLY A 218 -17.79 -19.13 -16.65
CA GLY A 218 -18.98 -19.51 -15.90
C GLY A 218 -20.18 -19.78 -16.80
N ALA A 219 -21.16 -20.53 -16.29
CA ALA A 219 -22.38 -20.86 -17.02
C ALA A 219 -23.27 -19.63 -17.32
N THR A 220 -23.07 -18.54 -16.59
CA THR A 220 -23.77 -17.26 -16.79
C THR A 220 -22.95 -16.24 -17.59
N SER A 221 -21.78 -16.64 -18.10
CA SER A 221 -20.93 -15.81 -18.94
C SER A 221 -21.62 -15.46 -20.25
N VAL A 222 -21.38 -14.24 -20.75
CA VAL A 222 -21.85 -13.83 -22.08
C VAL A 222 -21.16 -14.65 -23.18
N LEU A 223 -19.98 -15.21 -22.87
CA LEU A 223 -19.19 -16.04 -23.78
C LEU A 223 -19.62 -17.51 -23.80
N ALA A 224 -20.49 -17.94 -22.89
CA ALA A 224 -20.97 -19.33 -22.78
C ALA A 224 -22.02 -19.70 -23.84
N THR A 225 -21.81 -19.24 -25.09
CA THR A 225 -22.69 -19.55 -26.21
C THR A 225 -22.61 -21.04 -26.56
N ASN A 226 -23.75 -21.65 -26.90
CA ASN A 226 -23.87 -23.09 -27.18
C ASN A 226 -23.34 -24.02 -26.07
N GLY A 227 -23.30 -23.55 -24.82
CA GLY A 227 -22.84 -24.36 -23.68
C GLY A 227 -21.33 -24.46 -23.53
N ALA A 228 -20.56 -23.56 -24.16
CA ALA A 228 -19.11 -23.49 -23.98
C ALA A 228 -18.73 -23.25 -22.51
N ASP A 229 -17.73 -24.00 -22.03
CA ASP A 229 -17.15 -23.91 -20.69
C ASP A 229 -15.76 -23.24 -20.67
N LYS A 230 -15.22 -22.92 -21.85
CA LYS A 230 -13.97 -22.20 -22.06
C LYS A 230 -14.13 -21.12 -23.13
N ALA A 231 -13.37 -20.04 -23.00
CA ALA A 231 -13.24 -18.99 -24.02
C ALA A 231 -11.78 -18.58 -24.21
N ALA A 232 -11.48 -17.91 -25.32
CA ALA A 232 -10.17 -17.28 -25.51
C ALA A 232 -9.95 -16.22 -24.42
N VAL A 233 -8.73 -16.18 -23.86
CA VAL A 233 -8.35 -15.22 -22.79
C VAL A 233 -8.60 -13.79 -23.25
N ARG A 234 -8.34 -13.50 -24.53
CA ARG A 234 -8.63 -12.18 -25.14
C ARG A 234 -10.09 -11.78 -24.97
N ASP A 235 -11.03 -12.65 -25.34
CA ASP A 235 -12.46 -12.33 -25.33
C ASP A 235 -12.98 -12.25 -23.89
N ALA A 236 -12.47 -13.12 -23.02
CA ALA A 236 -12.75 -13.07 -21.58
C ALA A 236 -12.27 -11.74 -20.97
N LEU A 237 -11.06 -11.27 -21.26
CA LEU A 237 -10.58 -9.96 -20.80
C LEU A 237 -11.47 -8.80 -21.27
N ILE A 238 -11.88 -8.82 -22.54
CA ILE A 238 -12.78 -7.80 -23.10
C ILE A 238 -14.14 -7.83 -22.37
N SER A 239 -14.68 -9.02 -22.09
CA SER A 239 -15.95 -9.16 -21.34
C SER A 239 -15.86 -8.65 -19.89
N HIS A 240 -14.65 -8.64 -19.31
CA HIS A 240 -14.36 -8.05 -18.00
C HIS A 240 -14.00 -6.56 -18.07
N GLY A 241 -13.99 -5.96 -19.26
CA GLY A 241 -13.76 -4.52 -19.45
C GLY A 241 -12.28 -4.13 -19.63
N PHE A 242 -11.38 -5.10 -19.80
CA PHE A 242 -9.95 -4.82 -19.99
C PHE A 242 -9.60 -4.63 -21.47
N LEU A 243 -8.60 -3.77 -21.71
CA LEU A 243 -7.89 -3.77 -22.98
C LEU A 243 -7.02 -5.02 -23.10
N VAL A 244 -6.81 -5.47 -24.33
CA VAL A 244 -5.95 -6.62 -24.62
C VAL A 244 -4.48 -6.21 -24.39
N PRO A 245 -3.79 -6.76 -23.37
CA PRO A 245 -2.42 -6.39 -23.09
C PRO A 245 -1.47 -6.93 -24.16
N LYS A 246 -0.45 -6.14 -24.51
CA LYS A 246 0.55 -6.44 -25.53
C LYS A 246 1.92 -6.77 -24.95
N THR A 247 2.20 -6.34 -23.72
CA THR A 247 3.50 -6.53 -23.05
C THR A 247 3.33 -7.27 -21.73
N ALA A 248 4.40 -7.91 -21.25
CA ALA A 248 4.38 -8.60 -19.95
C ALA A 248 4.04 -7.64 -18.80
N LYS A 249 4.47 -6.36 -18.88
CA LYS A 249 4.11 -5.30 -17.93
C LYS A 249 2.60 -5.01 -17.91
N GLU A 250 1.98 -4.92 -19.08
CA GLU A 250 0.52 -4.71 -19.19
C GLU A 250 -0.25 -5.92 -18.67
N VAL A 251 0.19 -7.14 -18.99
CA VAL A 251 -0.41 -8.37 -18.44
C VAL A 251 -0.32 -8.38 -16.91
N ARG A 252 0.84 -8.05 -16.33
CA ARG A 252 1.00 -7.91 -14.86
C ARG A 252 0.07 -6.87 -14.27
N ASN A 253 -0.23 -5.80 -15.00
CA ASN A 253 -1.19 -4.81 -14.56
C ASN A 253 -2.63 -5.36 -14.55
N VAL A 254 -3.01 -6.08 -15.60
CA VAL A 254 -4.31 -6.77 -15.66
C VAL A 254 -4.44 -7.78 -14.53
N ILE A 255 -3.39 -8.57 -14.24
CA ILE A 255 -3.37 -9.49 -13.10
C ILE A 255 -3.65 -8.76 -11.78
N ARG A 256 -2.99 -7.62 -11.53
CA ARG A 256 -3.24 -6.81 -10.32
C ARG A 256 -4.69 -6.34 -10.23
N TRP A 257 -5.29 -5.88 -11.32
CA TRP A 257 -6.71 -5.51 -11.34
C TRP A 257 -7.64 -6.70 -11.10
N LEU A 258 -7.36 -7.86 -11.71
CA LEU A 258 -8.14 -9.07 -11.51
C LEU A 258 -8.06 -9.59 -10.07
N GLN A 259 -6.92 -9.39 -9.39
CA GLN A 259 -6.70 -9.78 -8.00
C GLN A 259 -7.12 -8.72 -6.97
N ALA A 260 -7.26 -7.45 -7.38
CA ALA A 260 -7.66 -6.39 -6.47
C ALA A 260 -9.06 -6.60 -5.93
N ALA A 261 -9.20 -6.50 -4.61
CA ALA A 261 -10.47 -6.59 -3.91
C ALA A 261 -10.64 -5.38 -3.00
N VAL A 262 -11.88 -4.90 -2.90
CA VAL A 262 -12.26 -3.87 -1.94
C VAL A 262 -13.15 -4.52 -0.90
N ALA A 263 -12.90 -4.23 0.37
CA ALA A 263 -13.74 -4.74 1.44
C ALA A 263 -15.19 -4.25 1.25
N PRO A 264 -16.20 -5.07 1.59
CA PRO A 264 -17.58 -4.58 1.60
C PRO A 264 -17.72 -3.40 2.57
N ALA A 265 -18.53 -2.40 2.21
CA ALA A 265 -18.88 -1.33 3.14
C ALA A 265 -19.57 -1.90 4.40
N PRO A 266 -19.27 -1.38 5.60
CA PRO A 266 -20.06 -1.65 6.78
C PRO A 266 -21.51 -1.16 6.62
N ALA A 267 -22.47 -1.86 7.24
CA ALA A 267 -23.88 -1.45 7.19
C ALA A 267 -24.10 -0.04 7.77
N LEU A 268 -23.31 0.31 8.80
CA LEU A 268 -23.24 1.64 9.40
C LEU A 268 -22.16 2.53 8.76
N GLY A 269 -21.77 2.26 7.51
CA GLY A 269 -20.87 3.05 6.67
C GLY A 269 -19.72 3.78 7.41
N ASN A 270 -19.68 5.10 7.28
CA ASN A 270 -18.80 6.03 8.01
C ASN A 270 -19.47 6.65 9.26
N TYR A 271 -20.53 6.01 9.80
CA TYR A 271 -21.41 6.47 10.89
C TYR A 271 -22.25 7.73 10.67
N ALA A 272 -22.02 8.48 9.58
CA ALA A 272 -22.67 9.76 9.30
C ALA A 272 -23.78 9.64 8.21
N GLN A 273 -24.53 8.53 8.18
CA GLN A 273 -25.44 8.22 7.06
C GLN A 273 -26.59 9.21 6.84
N LEU A 274 -26.92 10.02 7.84
CA LEU A 274 -28.01 11.00 7.77
C LEU A 274 -27.49 12.42 7.56
N LEU A 275 -26.18 12.59 7.37
CA LEU A 275 -25.49 13.86 7.30
C LEU A 275 -24.78 13.99 5.94
N ALA A 276 -25.02 15.10 5.23
CA ALA A 276 -24.37 15.42 3.95
C ALA A 276 -24.13 16.93 3.82
N ARG A 277 -23.11 17.35 3.05
CA ARG A 277 -22.80 18.76 2.78
C ARG A 277 -22.24 18.95 1.34
N PRO A 278 -23.02 19.52 0.40
CA PRO A 278 -24.34 20.13 0.60
C PRO A 278 -25.42 19.10 0.89
N TRP A 279 -26.56 19.57 1.41
CA TRP A 279 -27.72 18.71 1.69
C TRP A 279 -28.12 17.88 0.47
N ALA A 280 -28.60 16.66 0.70
CA ALA A 280 -29.16 15.79 -0.33
C ALA A 280 -30.54 15.29 0.11
N PRO A 281 -31.46 15.02 -0.83
CA PRO A 281 -32.75 14.42 -0.52
C PRO A 281 -32.61 13.20 0.41
N GLY A 282 -33.47 13.09 1.42
CA GLY A 282 -33.42 12.01 2.42
C GLY A 282 -32.38 12.18 3.54
N MET A 283 -31.56 13.24 3.52
CA MET A 283 -30.63 13.61 4.59
C MET A 283 -31.21 14.69 5.51
N LEU A 284 -30.63 14.84 6.70
CA LEU A 284 -31.05 15.86 7.66
C LEU A 284 -30.66 17.25 7.16
N SER A 285 -31.65 18.14 7.03
CA SER A 285 -31.43 19.57 6.78
C SER A 285 -30.79 20.25 7.99
N GLU A 286 -30.31 21.48 7.81
CA GLU A 286 -29.82 22.30 8.94
C GLU A 286 -30.90 22.56 9.99
N ASN A 287 -32.18 22.62 9.58
CA ASN A 287 -33.30 22.72 10.50
C ASN A 287 -33.48 21.41 11.28
N ASP A 288 -33.43 20.27 10.61
CA ASP A 288 -33.53 18.94 11.25
C ASP A 288 -32.44 18.72 12.29
N LYS A 289 -31.19 19.10 12.00
CA LYS A 289 -30.07 19.00 12.95
C LYS A 289 -30.35 19.77 14.25
N ARG A 290 -30.96 20.97 14.16
CA ARG A 290 -31.38 21.75 15.33
C ARG A 290 -32.51 21.08 16.11
N LEU A 291 -33.46 20.46 15.40
CA LEU A 291 -34.56 19.72 16.02
C LEU A 291 -34.06 18.45 16.73
N VAL A 292 -33.08 17.74 16.16
CA VAL A 292 -32.40 16.62 16.84
C VAL A 292 -31.72 17.09 18.13
N ALA A 293 -31.01 18.22 18.07
CA ALA A 293 -30.41 18.81 19.26
C ALA A 293 -31.44 19.22 20.32
N GLN A 294 -32.63 19.68 19.90
CA GLN A 294 -33.74 19.95 20.81
C GLN A 294 -34.29 18.68 21.44
N PHE A 295 -34.57 17.64 20.64
CA PHE A 295 -35.04 16.34 21.13
C PHE A 295 -34.11 15.76 22.20
N MET A 296 -32.79 15.79 21.98
CA MET A 296 -31.80 15.33 22.96
C MET A 296 -31.84 16.12 24.28
N ARG A 297 -32.16 17.42 24.26
CA ARG A 297 -32.27 18.23 25.48
C ARG A 297 -33.52 17.89 26.30
N ASP A 298 -34.58 17.48 25.63
CA ASP A 298 -35.88 17.21 26.26
C ASP A 298 -36.00 15.74 26.72
N ASP A 299 -35.33 14.81 26.02
CA ASP A 299 -35.34 13.39 26.31
C ASP A 299 -34.68 13.03 27.66
N ALA A 300 -35.20 11.99 28.33
CA ALA A 300 -34.71 11.56 29.63
C ALA A 300 -33.42 10.72 29.54
N ILE A 301 -33.28 9.88 28.51
CA ILE A 301 -32.09 9.03 28.32
C ILE A 301 -30.89 9.92 27.99
N SER A 302 -31.05 10.86 27.06
CA SER A 302 -30.00 11.81 26.67
C SER A 302 -29.52 12.72 27.83
N ARG A 303 -30.36 12.95 28.84
CA ARG A 303 -30.02 13.74 30.04
C ARG A 303 -29.44 12.94 31.20
N SER A 304 -29.52 11.61 31.14
CA SER A 304 -29.06 10.75 32.24
C SER A 304 -27.53 10.74 32.40
N GLU A 305 -26.81 11.05 31.33
CA GLU A 305 -25.35 11.08 31.27
C GLU A 305 -24.86 12.34 30.53
N PRO A 306 -23.57 12.72 30.65
CA PRO A 306 -23.01 13.91 30.00
C PRO A 306 -23.11 13.91 28.46
N SER A 307 -23.14 12.74 27.82
CA SER A 307 -23.37 12.60 26.38
C SER A 307 -24.26 11.41 26.06
N LEU A 308 -24.93 11.46 24.90
CA LEU A 308 -25.68 10.35 24.35
C LEU A 308 -24.79 9.13 24.13
N LEU A 309 -23.53 9.32 23.74
CA LEU A 309 -22.58 8.22 23.57
C LEU A 309 -22.36 7.46 24.89
N ARG A 310 -22.31 8.18 26.02
CA ARG A 310 -22.23 7.58 27.36
C ARG A 310 -23.58 7.01 27.80
N ALA A 311 -24.69 7.71 27.55
CA ALA A 311 -26.04 7.24 27.88
C ALA A 311 -26.42 5.92 27.19
N LEU A 312 -25.87 5.66 26.00
CA LEU A 312 -26.08 4.43 25.25
C LEU A 312 -25.20 3.26 25.73
N ASP A 313 -24.24 3.49 26.62
CA ASP A 313 -23.42 2.44 27.25
C ASP A 313 -24.15 1.79 28.43
N PHE A 314 -25.30 1.17 28.16
CA PHE A 314 -26.21 0.61 29.19
C PHE A 314 -25.60 -0.48 30.10
N ARG A 315 -24.40 -0.99 29.80
CA ARG A 315 -23.71 -2.01 30.60
C ARG A 315 -22.33 -1.59 31.11
N GLY A 316 -21.95 -0.32 30.93
CA GLY A 316 -20.61 0.14 31.30
C GLY A 316 -19.49 -0.60 30.57
N VAL A 317 -19.73 -0.99 29.31
CA VAL A 317 -18.75 -1.72 28.49
C VAL A 317 -17.48 -0.90 28.32
N LEU A 318 -17.57 0.44 28.24
CA LEU A 318 -16.38 1.28 28.16
C LEU A 318 -15.55 1.21 29.45
N ASP A 319 -16.18 0.95 30.59
CA ASP A 319 -15.50 0.87 31.87
C ASP A 319 -14.67 -0.41 31.98
N GLU A 320 -15.10 -1.48 31.31
CA GLU A 320 -14.39 -2.76 31.18
C GLU A 320 -13.13 -2.69 30.29
N HIS A 321 -12.96 -1.62 29.49
CA HIS A 321 -11.90 -1.54 28.48
C HIS A 321 -10.96 -0.34 28.72
N THR A 322 -9.67 -0.53 28.41
CA THR A 322 -8.70 0.55 28.31
C THR A 322 -8.96 1.41 27.06
N PRO A 323 -8.50 2.68 27.03
CA PRO A 323 -8.60 3.51 25.81
C PRO A 323 -8.02 2.82 24.57
N GLN A 324 -6.92 2.08 24.72
CA GLN A 324 -6.29 1.31 23.64
C GLN A 324 -7.20 0.20 23.13
N GLU A 325 -7.84 -0.55 24.03
CA GLU A 325 -8.79 -1.60 23.66
C GLU A 325 -10.06 -1.03 23.02
N VAL A 326 -10.52 0.14 23.47
CA VAL A 326 -11.63 0.87 22.82
C VAL A 326 -11.25 1.26 21.40
N ARG A 327 -10.05 1.81 21.16
CA ARG A 327 -9.57 2.13 19.79
C ARG A 327 -9.52 0.89 18.90
N ALA A 328 -9.03 -0.22 19.42
CA ALA A 328 -8.87 -1.46 18.66
C ALA A 328 -10.21 -2.18 18.37
N ASN A 329 -11.23 -1.98 19.21
CA ASN A 329 -12.51 -2.70 19.13
C ASN A 329 -13.73 -1.79 18.94
N ALA A 330 -13.54 -0.54 18.52
CA ALA A 330 -14.59 0.47 18.45
C ALA A 330 -15.84 -0.01 17.68
N ASP A 331 -15.66 -0.67 16.52
CA ASP A 331 -16.77 -1.20 15.72
C ASP A 331 -17.63 -2.20 16.51
N LYS A 332 -17.00 -3.13 17.24
CA LYS A 332 -17.67 -4.15 18.05
C LYS A 332 -18.36 -3.54 19.27
N ILE A 333 -17.73 -2.54 19.89
CA ILE A 333 -18.29 -1.82 21.04
C ILE A 333 -19.54 -1.04 20.60
N LEU A 334 -19.47 -0.30 19.48
CA LEU A 334 -20.60 0.42 18.91
C LEU A 334 -21.75 -0.51 18.56
N GLU A 335 -21.46 -1.65 17.94
CA GLU A 335 -22.48 -2.64 17.62
C GLU A 335 -23.21 -3.12 18.88
N ARG A 336 -22.47 -3.44 19.96
CA ARG A 336 -23.05 -3.84 21.25
C ARG A 336 -23.94 -2.74 21.87
N PHE A 337 -23.59 -1.46 21.71
CA PHE A 337 -24.41 -0.35 22.22
C PHE A 337 -25.70 -0.22 21.43
N LEU A 338 -25.57 -0.25 20.11
CA LEU A 338 -26.66 0.03 19.19
C LEU A 338 -27.62 -1.15 19.04
N ASP A 339 -27.21 -2.38 19.37
CA ASP A 339 -28.11 -3.55 19.46
C ASP A 339 -28.92 -3.59 20.76
N HIS A 340 -28.63 -2.71 21.73
CA HIS A 340 -29.42 -2.66 22.95
C HIS A 340 -30.85 -2.16 22.64
N PRO A 341 -31.92 -2.81 23.16
CA PRO A 341 -33.29 -2.39 22.88
C PRO A 341 -33.58 -0.92 23.18
N SER A 342 -32.97 -0.38 24.23
CA SER A 342 -33.10 1.04 24.58
C SER A 342 -32.50 1.97 23.51
N ALA A 343 -31.35 1.62 22.93
CA ALA A 343 -30.73 2.40 21.85
C ALA A 343 -31.60 2.39 20.58
N LEU A 344 -32.15 1.22 20.23
CA LEU A 344 -33.05 1.06 19.09
C LEU A 344 -34.36 1.84 19.29
N ASN A 345 -34.95 1.76 20.48
CA ASN A 345 -36.17 2.49 20.81
C ASN A 345 -35.94 4.00 20.83
N TRP A 346 -34.79 4.44 21.34
CA TRP A 346 -34.39 5.85 21.33
C TRP A 346 -34.26 6.37 19.89
N GLY A 347 -33.53 5.65 19.02
CA GLY A 347 -33.39 6.01 17.61
C GLY A 347 -34.74 6.10 16.89
N LYS A 348 -35.65 5.16 17.18
CA LYS A 348 -37.03 5.20 16.68
C LYS A 348 -37.82 6.42 17.17
N ALA A 349 -37.69 6.76 18.44
CA ALA A 349 -38.37 7.91 19.03
C ALA A 349 -37.85 9.24 18.42
N ALA A 350 -36.53 9.38 18.29
CA ALA A 350 -35.90 10.55 17.67
C ALA A 350 -36.41 10.77 16.24
N ALA A 351 -36.39 9.73 15.41
CA ALA A 351 -36.88 9.80 14.03
C ALA A 351 -38.37 10.16 13.95
N ARG A 352 -39.20 9.55 14.79
CA ARG A 352 -40.65 9.83 14.85
C ARG A 352 -40.94 11.26 15.26
N SER A 353 -40.13 11.84 16.15
CA SER A 353 -40.30 13.24 16.58
C SER A 353 -40.08 14.25 15.43
N LEU A 354 -39.31 13.87 14.41
CA LEU A 354 -39.10 14.65 13.18
C LEU A 354 -39.95 14.17 11.99
N TYR A 355 -40.92 13.27 12.23
CA TYR A 355 -41.78 12.68 11.18
C TYR A 355 -40.99 12.04 10.03
N PHE A 356 -39.85 11.43 10.35
CA PHE A 356 -39.02 10.76 9.38
C PHE A 356 -39.74 9.55 8.77
N GLN A 357 -39.70 9.44 7.44
CA GLN A 357 -40.16 8.27 6.71
C GLN A 357 -38.97 7.41 6.26
N SER A 358 -39.02 6.13 6.61
CA SER A 358 -38.01 5.14 6.27
C SER A 358 -37.97 4.83 4.77
N ALA A 359 -37.02 4.03 4.34
CA ALA A 359 -36.92 3.61 2.93
C ALA A 359 -38.17 2.84 2.43
N SER A 360 -39.01 2.32 3.33
CA SER A 360 -40.29 1.67 3.00
C SER A 360 -41.47 2.64 2.88
N GLY A 361 -41.25 3.96 2.97
CA GLY A 361 -42.33 4.95 2.90
C GLY A 361 -43.25 4.97 4.12
N THR A 362 -42.75 4.48 5.26
CA THR A 362 -43.51 4.37 6.51
C THR A 362 -42.77 5.03 7.65
N TYR A 363 -43.47 5.34 8.75
CA TYR A 363 -42.84 5.83 9.99
C TYR A 363 -42.15 4.72 10.81
N ASP A 364 -42.28 3.45 10.38
CA ASP A 364 -41.60 2.32 11.00
C ASP A 364 -40.20 2.14 10.43
N LEU A 365 -39.22 2.13 11.34
CA LEU A 365 -37.81 2.00 11.04
C LEU A 365 -37.35 0.55 11.18
N SER A 366 -36.49 0.15 10.25
CA SER A 366 -35.65 -1.03 10.43
C SER A 366 -34.68 -0.86 11.60
N THR A 367 -34.14 -1.98 12.10
CA THR A 367 -33.07 -1.97 13.12
C THR A 367 -31.90 -1.10 12.67
N LEU A 368 -31.47 -1.21 11.41
CA LEU A 368 -30.35 -0.44 10.88
C LEU A 368 -30.61 1.07 10.90
N GLU A 369 -31.79 1.52 10.46
CA GLU A 369 -32.11 2.94 10.46
C GLU A 369 -32.23 3.50 11.90
N ALA A 370 -32.75 2.70 12.85
CA ALA A 370 -32.75 3.08 14.26
C ALA A 370 -31.32 3.27 14.81
N LYS A 371 -30.38 2.38 14.46
CA LYS A 371 -28.95 2.54 14.80
C LYS A 371 -28.34 3.80 14.19
N GLN A 372 -28.67 4.10 12.93
CA GLN A 372 -28.20 5.31 12.23
C GLN A 372 -28.68 6.57 12.95
N TRP A 373 -29.95 6.65 13.35
CA TRP A 373 -30.48 7.80 14.09
C TRP A 373 -29.77 8.03 15.42
N ALA A 374 -29.54 6.97 16.22
CA ALA A 374 -28.79 7.07 17.47
C ALA A 374 -27.35 7.60 17.26
N LEU A 375 -26.65 7.09 16.25
CA LEU A 375 -25.28 7.52 15.93
C LEU A 375 -25.19 8.96 15.41
N ASN A 376 -26.05 9.34 14.49
CA ASN A 376 -26.01 10.68 13.89
C ASN A 376 -26.40 11.75 14.93
N ALA A 377 -27.29 11.43 15.87
CA ALA A 377 -27.56 12.29 17.02
C ALA A 377 -26.34 12.43 17.95
N ALA A 378 -25.66 11.32 18.27
CA ALA A 378 -24.45 11.37 19.10
C ALA A 378 -23.33 12.20 18.42
N LEU A 379 -23.14 12.03 17.10
CA LEU A 379 -22.22 12.84 16.30
C LEU A 379 -22.57 14.33 16.37
N LEU A 380 -23.84 14.70 16.16
CA LEU A 380 -24.31 16.09 16.21
C LEU A 380 -24.22 16.71 17.61
N GLN A 381 -24.33 15.91 18.67
CA GLN A 381 -24.13 16.39 20.03
C GLN A 381 -22.66 16.76 20.30
N ILE A 382 -21.73 15.96 19.78
CA ILE A 382 -20.29 16.16 19.94
C ILE A 382 -19.80 17.29 19.05
N ASP A 383 -20.23 17.31 17.78
CA ASP A 383 -19.88 18.31 16.78
C ASP A 383 -21.12 18.75 15.97
N PRO A 384 -21.76 19.87 16.36
CA PRO A 384 -22.98 20.36 15.71
C PRO A 384 -22.81 20.75 14.24
N GLU A 385 -21.58 20.98 13.77
CA GLU A 385 -21.28 21.38 12.39
C GLU A 385 -21.11 20.18 11.43
N MET A 386 -21.35 18.96 11.91
CA MET A 386 -21.22 17.76 11.08
C MET A 386 -22.21 17.73 9.90
N PRO A 387 -21.81 17.21 8.72
CA PRO A 387 -20.47 16.72 8.44
C PRO A 387 -19.50 17.87 8.14
N ARG A 388 -18.29 17.78 8.70
CA ARG A 388 -17.19 18.70 8.40
C ARG A 388 -16.55 18.36 7.04
N ARG A 389 -15.69 19.25 6.53
CA ARG A 389 -14.84 18.92 5.37
C ARG A 389 -13.92 17.73 5.68
N PRO A 390 -13.55 16.90 4.68
CA PRO A 390 -12.50 15.90 4.85
C PRO A 390 -11.26 16.52 5.49
N GLY A 391 -10.65 15.81 6.44
CA GLY A 391 -9.53 16.26 7.24
C GLY A 391 -9.89 17.09 8.48
N ASN A 392 -11.15 17.47 8.68
CA ASN A 392 -11.54 18.24 9.86
C ASN A 392 -12.33 17.39 10.86
N VAL A 393 -11.81 17.30 12.09
CA VAL A 393 -12.39 16.53 13.20
C VAL A 393 -12.68 17.48 14.35
N ALA A 394 -13.96 17.79 14.59
CA ALA A 394 -14.39 18.70 15.65
C ALA A 394 -13.64 20.05 15.66
N GLY A 395 -13.39 20.62 14.48
CA GLY A 395 -12.65 21.87 14.32
C GLY A 395 -11.14 21.71 14.12
N TYR A 396 -10.54 20.56 14.48
CA TYR A 396 -9.13 20.29 14.24
C TYR A 396 -8.86 19.97 12.77
N ASP A 397 -8.01 20.77 12.12
CA ASP A 397 -7.58 20.53 10.74
C ASP A 397 -6.36 19.60 10.70
N ILE A 398 -6.60 18.32 10.36
CA ILE A 398 -5.56 17.30 10.26
C ILE A 398 -4.54 17.69 9.19
N TYR A 399 -4.98 18.33 8.10
CA TYR A 399 -4.13 18.58 6.96
C TYR A 399 -3.40 19.93 6.98
N GLN A 400 -3.34 20.56 8.15
CA GLN A 400 -2.55 21.78 8.36
C GLN A 400 -1.03 21.52 8.26
N PRO A 401 -0.23 22.51 7.82
CA PRO A 401 1.22 22.35 7.71
C PRO A 401 1.95 21.93 8.99
N ALA A 402 1.44 22.34 10.16
CA ALA A 402 2.01 21.97 11.46
C ALA A 402 2.01 20.45 11.72
N ASN A 403 1.15 19.70 11.04
CA ASN A 403 1.11 18.24 11.13
C ASN A 403 2.10 17.53 10.19
N SER A 404 2.69 18.25 9.25
CA SER A 404 3.70 17.71 8.34
C SER A 404 4.92 17.18 9.11
N GLY A 405 5.31 15.94 8.82
CA GLY A 405 6.43 15.24 9.47
C GLY A 405 6.10 14.58 10.80
N ARG A 406 4.86 14.69 11.29
CA ARG A 406 4.38 14.00 12.50
C ARG A 406 3.82 12.62 12.17
N THR A 407 3.87 11.71 13.14
CA THR A 407 3.32 10.34 12.96
C THR A 407 1.80 10.37 13.02
N MET A 408 1.14 9.46 12.31
CA MET A 408 -0.32 9.27 12.37
C MET A 408 -0.79 9.08 13.82
N ALA A 409 -0.06 8.28 14.61
CA ALA A 409 -0.37 8.05 16.02
C ALA A 409 -0.27 9.33 16.88
N SER A 410 0.73 10.17 16.64
CA SER A 410 0.89 11.43 17.40
C SER A 410 -0.21 12.43 17.08
N VAL A 411 -0.67 12.49 15.84
CA VAL A 411 -1.76 13.39 15.43
C VAL A 411 -3.10 12.89 15.96
N ARG A 412 -3.34 11.58 15.96
CA ARG A 412 -4.50 10.99 16.64
C ARG A 412 -4.52 11.31 18.13
N ALA A 413 -3.38 11.19 18.82
CA ALA A 413 -3.29 11.51 20.24
C ALA A 413 -3.61 12.98 20.53
N GLU A 414 -3.22 13.90 19.63
CA GLU A 414 -3.60 15.31 19.75
C GLU A 414 -5.09 15.55 19.52
N ILE A 415 -5.68 14.92 18.50
CA ILE A 415 -7.14 14.99 18.27
C ILE A 415 -7.90 14.54 19.51
N GLU A 416 -7.50 13.41 20.10
CA GLU A 416 -8.13 12.90 21.32
C GLU A 416 -7.90 13.83 22.52
N THR A 417 -6.73 14.46 22.62
CA THR A 417 -6.45 15.48 23.65
C THR A 417 -7.36 16.70 23.50
N GLN A 418 -7.63 17.14 22.27
CA GLN A 418 -8.55 18.25 22.01
C GLN A 418 -10.01 17.85 22.29
N LEU A 419 -10.42 16.66 21.88
CA LEU A 419 -11.76 16.13 22.18
C LEU A 419 -12.00 16.00 23.68
N ALA A 420 -10.97 15.67 24.47
CA ALA A 420 -11.07 15.62 25.93
C ALA A 420 -11.36 16.99 26.59
N GLN A 421 -11.23 18.10 25.86
CA GLN A 421 -11.64 19.42 26.34
C GLN A 421 -13.16 19.63 26.23
N ASN A 422 -13.86 18.80 25.48
CA ASN A 422 -15.32 18.83 25.40
C ASN A 422 -15.92 18.22 26.67
N THR A 423 -16.67 19.03 27.43
CA THR A 423 -17.27 18.61 28.72
C THR A 423 -18.29 17.49 28.60
N LEU A 424 -18.76 17.17 27.39
CA LEU A 424 -19.65 16.04 27.12
C LEU A 424 -18.91 14.69 27.05
N LEU A 425 -17.58 14.71 26.92
CA LEU A 425 -16.73 13.53 26.73
C LEU A 425 -15.85 13.29 27.96
N ASP A 426 -15.98 12.10 28.54
CA ASP A 426 -15.05 11.58 29.55
C ASP A 426 -13.87 10.80 28.91
N PRO A 427 -12.81 10.48 29.67
CA PRO A 427 -11.63 9.76 29.13
C PRO A 427 -11.93 8.40 28.48
N LYS A 428 -13.05 7.75 28.80
CA LYS A 428 -13.46 6.45 28.26
C LYS A 428 -14.22 6.60 26.94
N THR A 429 -14.95 7.69 26.77
CA THR A 429 -15.71 8.01 25.55
C THR A 429 -14.87 8.70 24.47
N VAL A 430 -13.82 9.44 24.83
CA VAL A 430 -12.93 10.15 23.89
C VAL A 430 -12.41 9.28 22.74
N PRO A 431 -11.85 8.07 22.96
CA PRO A 431 -11.34 7.26 21.85
C PRO A 431 -12.43 6.80 20.88
N LEU A 432 -13.65 6.59 21.40
CA LEU A 432 -14.81 6.19 20.61
C LEU A 432 -15.38 7.36 19.80
N ALA A 433 -15.47 8.55 20.41
CA ALA A 433 -15.83 9.80 19.72
C ALA A 433 -14.85 10.12 18.59
N ALA A 434 -13.54 9.99 18.86
CA ALA A 434 -12.50 10.18 17.86
C ALA A 434 -12.66 9.18 16.70
N HIS A 435 -12.95 7.90 16.98
CA HIS A 435 -13.23 6.88 15.96
C HIS A 435 -14.44 7.25 15.08
N LEU A 436 -15.55 7.67 15.69
CA LEU A 436 -16.76 8.07 14.98
C LEU A 436 -16.52 9.26 14.03
N LEU A 437 -15.84 10.31 14.51
CA LEU A 437 -15.57 11.52 13.73
C LEU A 437 -14.52 11.27 12.62
N MET A 438 -13.46 10.50 12.90
CA MET A 438 -12.46 10.16 11.89
C MET A 438 -13.03 9.26 10.79
N ALA A 439 -14.04 8.42 11.07
CA ALA A 439 -14.63 7.55 10.05
C ALA A 439 -15.22 8.34 8.87
N SER A 440 -15.79 9.52 9.11
CA SER A 440 -16.29 10.39 8.06
C SER A 440 -15.25 11.38 7.53
N SER A 441 -14.38 11.89 8.40
CA SER A 441 -13.49 13.00 8.05
C SER A 441 -12.10 12.57 7.58
N ALA A 442 -11.53 11.50 8.15
CA ALA A 442 -10.18 11.03 7.86
C ALA A 442 -10.07 9.50 8.03
N PRO A 443 -10.77 8.72 7.17
CA PRO A 443 -10.86 7.27 7.30
C PRO A 443 -9.49 6.57 7.25
N GLU A 444 -8.46 7.23 6.71
CA GLU A 444 -7.09 6.73 6.67
C GLU A 444 -6.47 6.51 8.05
N PHE A 445 -6.98 7.15 9.10
CA PHE A 445 -6.55 6.91 10.49
C PHE A 445 -7.15 5.64 11.12
N LEU A 446 -8.10 5.01 10.43
CA LEU A 446 -8.83 3.84 10.90
C LEU A 446 -8.52 2.58 10.09
N VAL A 447 -7.62 2.67 9.11
CA VAL A 447 -7.05 1.52 8.39
C VAL A 447 -6.18 0.71 9.34
N ARG A 448 -6.15 -0.61 9.14
CA ARG A 448 -5.38 -1.53 10.00
C ARG A 448 -3.92 -1.61 9.57
N ASP A 449 -3.04 -1.95 10.51
CA ASP A 449 -1.63 -2.26 10.26
C ASP A 449 -0.84 -1.11 9.59
N ILE A 450 -1.19 0.15 9.89
CA ILE A 450 -0.45 1.31 9.41
C ILE A 450 0.96 1.30 10.03
N PRO A 451 2.03 1.41 9.23
CA PRO A 451 3.39 1.50 9.76
C PRO A 451 3.53 2.65 10.76
N SER A 452 4.12 2.39 11.93
CA SER A 452 4.36 3.41 12.97
C SER A 452 5.31 4.52 12.51
N THR A 453 6.06 4.28 11.44
CA THR A 453 6.96 5.22 10.79
C THR A 453 6.25 6.20 9.86
N MET A 454 5.00 5.93 9.44
CA MET A 454 4.27 6.78 8.50
C MET A 454 4.13 8.23 9.01
N ARG A 455 4.57 9.19 8.18
CA ARG A 455 4.54 10.62 8.48
C ARG A 455 3.52 11.34 7.60
N ILE A 456 2.69 12.18 8.21
CA ILE A 456 1.76 13.04 7.48
C ILE A 456 2.54 14.02 6.60
N GLY A 457 2.06 14.24 5.37
CA GLY A 457 2.71 15.12 4.40
C GLY A 457 3.90 14.51 3.67
N SER A 458 4.16 13.21 3.83
CA SER A 458 5.12 12.48 3.00
C SER A 458 4.46 11.99 1.69
N VAL A 459 5.28 11.63 0.70
CA VAL A 459 4.80 11.02 -0.56
C VAL A 459 4.06 9.69 -0.29
N GLU A 460 4.56 8.91 0.67
CA GLU A 460 3.96 7.63 1.09
C GLU A 460 2.58 7.84 1.73
N TRP A 461 2.44 8.89 2.54
CA TRP A 461 1.14 9.25 3.12
C TRP A 461 0.14 9.71 2.05
N ALA A 462 0.58 10.50 1.07
CA ALA A 462 -0.29 10.92 -0.03
C ALA A 462 -0.75 9.72 -0.88
N ASP A 463 0.17 8.81 -1.21
CA ASP A 463 -0.16 7.56 -1.93
C ASP A 463 -1.13 6.68 -1.13
N PHE A 464 -0.91 6.56 0.18
CA PHE A 464 -1.80 5.85 1.10
C PHE A 464 -3.20 6.46 1.15
N ARG A 465 -3.31 7.79 1.34
CA ARG A 465 -4.58 8.49 1.37
C ARG A 465 -5.31 8.40 0.04
N LEU A 466 -4.61 8.43 -1.09
CA LEU A 466 -5.21 8.15 -2.40
C LEU A 466 -5.81 6.74 -2.46
N GLY A 467 -5.09 5.72 -1.96
CA GLY A 467 -5.61 4.34 -1.87
C GLY A 467 -6.86 4.24 -0.99
N VAL A 468 -6.91 4.98 0.12
CA VAL A 468 -8.10 5.08 0.98
C VAL A 468 -9.25 5.76 0.24
N THR A 469 -9.01 6.89 -0.43
CA THR A 469 -10.03 7.55 -1.24
C THR A 469 -10.57 6.61 -2.32
N PHE A 470 -9.69 5.89 -3.03
CA PHE A 470 -10.10 4.90 -4.01
C PHE A 470 -10.98 3.82 -3.38
N ALA A 471 -10.57 3.26 -2.23
CA ALA A 471 -11.36 2.25 -1.52
C ALA A 471 -12.74 2.80 -1.16
N GLU A 472 -12.82 3.94 -0.49
CA GLU A 472 -14.06 4.57 -0.02
C GLU A 472 -15.02 4.90 -1.17
N ARG A 473 -14.48 5.39 -2.30
CA ARG A 473 -15.27 5.70 -3.51
C ARG A 473 -15.78 4.44 -4.20
N GLN A 474 -14.94 3.41 -4.32
CA GLN A 474 -15.26 2.20 -5.06
C GLN A 474 -16.02 1.16 -4.24
N GLY A 475 -15.75 1.04 -2.94
CA GLY A 475 -16.38 0.08 -2.02
C GLY A 475 -17.56 0.63 -1.24
N GLY A 476 -17.63 1.96 -1.08
CA GLY A 476 -18.63 2.66 -0.28
C GLY A 476 -18.11 3.07 1.11
N PRO A 477 -18.81 4.00 1.79
CA PRO A 477 -18.32 4.61 3.01
C PRO A 477 -17.94 3.61 4.11
N GLY A 478 -16.78 3.82 4.73
CA GLY A 478 -16.22 3.04 5.83
C GLY A 478 -15.56 1.72 5.44
N CYS A 479 -15.47 1.37 4.15
CA CYS A 479 -14.88 0.10 3.74
C CYS A 479 -13.38 0.00 4.04
N SER A 480 -12.64 1.11 3.97
CA SER A 480 -11.18 1.12 4.18
C SER A 480 -10.78 0.69 5.60
N ARG A 481 -11.67 0.87 6.58
CA ARG A 481 -11.47 0.46 7.99
C ARG A 481 -11.34 -1.05 8.17
N ARG A 482 -11.84 -1.82 7.19
CA ARG A 482 -11.72 -3.28 7.13
C ARG A 482 -10.50 -3.74 6.32
N MET A 483 -9.72 -2.81 5.79
CA MET A 483 -8.54 -3.12 4.99
C MET A 483 -7.27 -2.88 5.81
N SER A 484 -6.24 -3.64 5.52
CA SER A 484 -4.88 -3.43 6.01
C SER A 484 -4.18 -2.38 5.14
N TYR A 485 -3.10 -1.80 5.68
CA TYR A 485 -2.20 -0.92 4.92
C TYR A 485 -1.77 -1.54 3.59
N THR A 486 -1.39 -2.83 3.60
CA THR A 486 -0.95 -3.52 2.39
C THR A 486 -2.03 -3.64 1.32
N GLU A 487 -3.28 -3.87 1.71
CA GLU A 487 -4.41 -3.96 0.78
C GLU A 487 -4.73 -2.59 0.19
N ILE A 488 -4.72 -1.53 1.01
CA ILE A 488 -4.92 -0.15 0.54
C ILE A 488 -3.82 0.27 -0.44
N MET A 489 -2.54 -0.01 -0.13
CA MET A 489 -1.45 0.29 -1.05
C MET A 489 -1.49 -0.56 -2.32
N GLY A 490 -2.14 -1.72 -2.29
CA GLY A 490 -2.42 -2.52 -3.48
C GLY A 490 -3.33 -1.78 -4.46
N LEU A 491 -4.34 -1.06 -3.93
CA LEU A 491 -5.28 -0.26 -4.73
C LEU A 491 -4.62 0.96 -5.36
N SER A 492 -3.78 1.69 -4.62
CA SER A 492 -3.12 2.90 -5.15
C SER A 492 -2.13 2.59 -6.28
N ARG A 493 -1.65 1.34 -6.39
CA ARG A 493 -0.72 0.88 -7.43
C ARG A 493 -1.38 0.38 -8.71
N LEU A 494 -2.71 0.32 -8.74
CA LEU A 494 -3.45 -0.05 -9.94
C LEU A 494 -3.15 0.99 -11.04
N SER A 495 -2.59 0.53 -12.15
CA SER A 495 -2.32 1.42 -13.29
C SER A 495 -3.55 1.47 -14.19
N THR A 496 -3.91 2.66 -14.63
CA THR A 496 -4.98 2.86 -15.60
C THR A 496 -4.60 2.33 -16.96
N SER A 497 -5.59 1.81 -17.68
CA SER A 497 -5.45 1.33 -19.06
C SER A 497 -6.12 2.28 -20.05
N THR A 498 -7.04 3.13 -19.59
CA THR A 498 -7.74 4.10 -20.44
C THR A 498 -7.63 5.54 -19.91
N PRO A 499 -7.73 6.56 -20.78
CA PRO A 499 -7.79 7.96 -20.35
C PRO A 499 -8.98 8.27 -19.44
N GLY A 500 -10.11 7.57 -19.61
CA GLY A 500 -11.28 7.74 -18.76
C GLY A 500 -11.01 7.27 -17.32
N GLU A 501 -10.37 6.11 -17.15
CA GLU A 501 -9.97 5.63 -15.83
C GLU A 501 -8.99 6.59 -15.16
N ALA A 502 -8.04 7.11 -15.93
CA ALA A 502 -7.10 8.11 -15.44
C ALA A 502 -7.82 9.36 -14.94
N ALA A 503 -8.77 9.91 -15.68
CA ALA A 503 -9.51 11.09 -15.24
C ALA A 503 -10.31 10.84 -13.93
N VAL A 504 -10.85 9.63 -13.73
CA VAL A 504 -11.54 9.26 -12.47
C VAL A 504 -10.54 9.16 -11.31
N LEU A 505 -9.41 8.48 -11.50
CA LEU A 505 -8.39 8.32 -10.47
C LEU A 505 -7.67 9.64 -10.13
N ASP A 506 -7.41 10.48 -11.13
CA ASP A 506 -6.85 11.82 -10.94
C ASP A 506 -7.81 12.66 -10.09
N ASN A 507 -9.13 12.58 -10.33
CA ASN A 507 -10.14 13.27 -9.52
C ASN A 507 -10.09 12.88 -8.04
N TYR A 508 -9.87 11.60 -7.73
CA TYR A 508 -9.72 11.14 -6.35
C TYR A 508 -8.48 11.70 -5.67
N GLY A 509 -7.47 12.07 -6.45
CA GLY A 509 -6.17 12.52 -5.98
C GLY A 509 -6.01 14.03 -5.78
N ILE A 510 -6.91 14.85 -6.33
CA ILE A 510 -6.76 16.33 -6.33
C ILE A 510 -6.59 16.87 -4.91
N ASP A 511 -7.51 16.57 -4.00
CA ASP A 511 -7.46 17.09 -2.62
C ASP A 511 -6.21 16.58 -1.88
N VAL A 512 -5.83 15.33 -2.13
CA VAL A 512 -4.64 14.72 -1.53
C VAL A 512 -3.36 15.42 -1.97
N LEU A 513 -3.23 15.72 -3.28
CA LEU A 513 -2.10 16.49 -3.80
C LEU A 513 -2.09 17.92 -3.29
N LEU A 514 -3.26 18.54 -3.17
CA LEU A 514 -3.36 19.92 -2.71
C LEU A 514 -2.94 20.05 -1.24
N ASP A 515 -3.45 19.16 -0.39
CA ASP A 515 -3.05 19.09 1.01
C ASP A 515 -1.56 18.73 1.17
N TRP A 516 -1.05 17.81 0.34
CA TRP A 516 0.38 17.51 0.30
C TRP A 516 1.18 18.76 -0.09
N GLY A 517 0.83 19.45 -1.17
CA GLY A 517 1.53 20.64 -1.64
C GLY A 517 1.55 21.77 -0.62
N LEU A 518 0.44 21.96 0.10
CA LEU A 518 0.35 22.89 1.23
C LEU A 518 1.32 22.50 2.36
N MET A 519 1.34 21.23 2.78
CA MET A 519 2.23 20.73 3.83
C MET A 519 3.72 20.79 3.45
N ARG A 520 4.02 20.71 2.14
CA ARG A 520 5.36 20.85 1.58
C ARG A 520 5.79 22.30 1.39
N GLY A 521 4.90 23.27 1.61
CA GLY A 521 5.23 24.69 1.45
C GLY A 521 5.39 25.11 -0.01
N LEU A 522 4.63 24.49 -0.92
CA LEU A 522 4.61 24.89 -2.34
C LEU A 522 3.79 26.16 -2.56
N TYR A 523 2.80 26.39 -1.70
CA TYR A 523 1.93 27.57 -1.67
C TYR A 523 1.33 27.72 -0.27
N GLU A 524 0.84 28.92 0.03
CA GLU A 524 0.10 29.21 1.25
C GLU A 524 -1.36 28.78 1.13
N LYS A 525 -2.00 28.59 2.29
CA LYS A 525 -3.44 28.26 2.33
C LYS A 525 -4.23 29.46 1.80
N PRO A 526 -5.06 29.30 0.76
CA PRO A 526 -5.87 30.40 0.22
C PRO A 526 -6.78 30.98 1.31
N VAL A 527 -6.88 32.32 1.37
CA VAL A 527 -7.68 33.04 2.38
C VAL A 527 -9.18 32.69 2.29
N ASP A 528 -9.67 32.47 1.07
CA ASP A 528 -11.04 32.05 0.77
C ASP A 528 -11.24 30.52 0.83
N GLY A 529 -10.16 29.76 1.13
CA GLY A 529 -10.14 28.31 1.17
C GLY A 529 -10.25 27.62 -0.20
N ARG A 530 -10.12 28.35 -1.32
CA ARG A 530 -10.28 27.81 -2.67
C ARG A 530 -8.94 27.62 -3.36
N TYR A 531 -8.62 26.37 -3.71
CA TYR A 531 -7.42 26.07 -4.47
C TYR A 531 -7.61 26.42 -5.96
N THR A 532 -6.53 26.86 -6.60
CA THR A 532 -6.52 27.25 -8.00
C THR A 532 -5.90 26.15 -8.87
N GLN A 533 -6.08 26.26 -10.19
CA GLN A 533 -5.40 25.37 -11.14
C GLN A 533 -3.88 25.48 -11.03
N GLN A 534 -3.36 26.67 -10.71
CA GLN A 534 -1.94 26.89 -10.49
C GLN A 534 -1.43 26.11 -9.27
N HIS A 535 -2.17 26.09 -8.15
CA HIS A 535 -1.80 25.28 -6.98
C HIS A 535 -1.73 23.80 -7.32
N HIS A 536 -2.70 23.29 -8.09
CA HIS A 536 -2.68 21.90 -8.55
C HIS A 536 -1.44 21.61 -9.43
N LEU A 537 -1.13 22.48 -10.41
CA LEU A 537 0.04 22.33 -11.26
C LEU A 537 1.36 22.37 -10.46
N GLN A 538 1.46 23.25 -9.46
CA GLN A 538 2.64 23.28 -8.59
C GLN A 538 2.77 21.98 -7.79
N ALA A 539 1.68 21.47 -7.22
CA ALA A 539 1.67 20.25 -6.43
C ALA A 539 2.03 19.02 -7.26
N ILE A 540 1.38 18.82 -8.42
CA ILE A 540 1.58 17.63 -9.26
C ILE A 540 2.99 17.57 -9.84
N THR A 541 3.55 18.71 -10.26
CA THR A 541 4.92 18.79 -10.77
C THR A 541 5.92 18.44 -9.68
N ALA A 542 5.82 19.09 -8.51
CA ALA A 542 6.73 18.82 -7.39
C ALA A 542 6.61 17.36 -6.88
N PHE A 543 5.39 16.82 -6.84
CA PHE A 543 5.15 15.44 -6.44
C PHE A 543 5.82 14.44 -7.38
N ASN A 544 5.67 14.67 -8.69
CA ASN A 544 6.26 13.83 -9.72
C ASN A 544 7.79 13.91 -9.69
N GLU A 545 8.37 15.11 -9.59
CA GLU A 545 9.81 15.32 -9.47
C GLU A 545 10.40 14.61 -8.24
N GLU A 546 9.74 14.71 -7.08
CA GLU A 546 10.18 14.01 -5.86
C GLU A 546 10.13 12.48 -6.06
N CYS A 547 9.03 11.96 -6.60
CA CYS A 547 8.90 10.53 -6.90
C CYS A 547 9.99 10.02 -7.88
N GLU A 548 10.27 10.78 -8.94
CA GLU A 548 11.31 10.43 -9.92
C GLU A 548 12.70 10.43 -9.32
N GLN A 549 13.02 11.41 -8.47
CA GLN A 549 14.28 11.44 -7.75
C GLN A 549 14.42 10.25 -6.79
N LEU A 550 13.34 9.85 -6.11
CA LEU A 550 13.36 8.68 -5.22
C LEU A 550 13.55 7.36 -5.99
N VAL A 551 12.91 7.21 -7.16
CA VAL A 551 13.17 6.07 -8.06
C VAL A 551 14.62 6.09 -8.53
N TYR A 552 15.12 7.25 -8.96
CA TYR A 552 16.51 7.40 -9.40
C TYR A 552 17.51 7.03 -8.28
N ALA A 553 17.25 7.45 -7.03
CA ALA A 553 18.07 7.09 -5.88
C ALA A 553 18.07 5.58 -5.64
N LEU A 554 16.91 4.92 -5.72
CA LEU A 554 16.79 3.48 -5.61
C LEU A 554 17.56 2.76 -6.73
N GLU A 555 17.52 3.26 -7.96
CA GLU A 555 18.33 2.73 -9.07
C GLU A 555 19.82 2.83 -8.77
N GLN A 556 20.28 3.96 -8.22
CA GLN A 556 21.68 4.15 -7.86
C GLN A 556 22.12 3.18 -6.74
N PHE A 557 21.26 2.91 -5.77
CA PHE A 557 21.54 1.93 -4.70
C PHE A 557 21.62 0.48 -5.18
N ASN A 558 21.01 0.17 -6.34
CA ASN A 558 21.08 -1.17 -6.94
C ASN A 558 22.26 -1.33 -7.92
N LEU A 559 23.11 -0.30 -8.10
CA LEU A 559 24.28 -0.43 -8.94
C LEU A 559 25.28 -1.43 -8.34
N PRO A 560 25.78 -2.39 -9.14
CA PRO A 560 26.84 -3.26 -8.69
C PRO A 560 28.13 -2.45 -8.50
N LEU A 561 28.89 -2.77 -7.45
CA LEU A 561 30.25 -2.27 -7.28
C LEU A 561 31.09 -2.73 -8.49
N PRO A 562 31.75 -1.82 -9.23
CA PRO A 562 32.67 -2.23 -10.29
C PRO A 562 33.84 -3.01 -9.68
N ILE A 563 34.05 -4.23 -10.18
CA ILE A 563 35.17 -5.09 -9.79
C ILE A 563 36.08 -5.37 -10.97
N ARG A 564 37.39 -5.43 -10.71
CA ARG A 564 38.44 -5.62 -11.72
C ARG A 564 38.19 -6.83 -12.63
N GLU A 565 37.72 -7.93 -12.05
CA GLU A 565 37.44 -9.18 -12.79
C GLU A 565 36.29 -9.01 -13.80
N ASP A 566 35.19 -8.36 -13.41
CA ASP A 566 34.04 -8.15 -14.29
C ASP A 566 34.41 -7.22 -15.46
N SER A 567 35.19 -6.17 -15.19
CA SER A 567 35.69 -5.27 -16.23
C SER A 567 36.64 -6.00 -17.18
N ALA A 568 37.52 -6.86 -16.65
CA ALA A 568 38.39 -7.71 -17.46
C ALA A 568 37.60 -8.68 -18.34
N ILE A 569 36.58 -9.36 -17.80
CA ILE A 569 35.71 -10.28 -18.57
C ILE A 569 34.99 -9.50 -19.67
N ARG A 570 34.37 -8.37 -19.34
CA ARG A 570 33.64 -7.53 -20.30
C ARG A 570 34.54 -7.10 -21.47
N ASN A 571 35.76 -6.65 -21.17
CA ASN A 571 36.74 -6.26 -22.18
C ASN A 571 37.23 -7.47 -23.00
N LEU A 572 37.45 -8.63 -22.39
CA LEU A 572 37.85 -9.85 -23.11
C LEU A 572 36.75 -10.35 -24.06
N GLN A 573 35.47 -10.22 -23.68
CA GLN A 573 34.34 -10.58 -24.53
C GLN A 573 34.28 -9.78 -25.84
N THR A 574 34.82 -8.55 -25.88
CA THR A 574 34.85 -7.76 -27.13
C THR A 574 35.85 -8.32 -28.14
N VAL A 575 36.93 -8.96 -27.68
CA VAL A 575 37.98 -9.54 -28.54
C VAL A 575 37.85 -11.06 -28.72
N PHE A 576 36.97 -11.69 -27.92
CA PHE A 576 36.56 -13.09 -28.01
C PHE A 576 35.02 -13.20 -28.14
N PRO A 577 34.44 -12.73 -29.26
CA PRO A 577 32.99 -12.76 -29.43
C PRO A 577 32.45 -14.20 -29.41
N GLY A 578 31.34 -14.40 -28.71
CA GLY A 578 30.68 -15.71 -28.59
C GLY A 578 31.18 -16.61 -27.45
N LEU A 579 32.24 -16.22 -26.72
CA LEU A 579 32.65 -16.93 -25.51
C LEU A 579 31.91 -16.42 -24.27
N SER A 580 31.40 -17.35 -23.46
CA SER A 580 30.83 -17.08 -22.14
C SER A 580 31.92 -16.73 -21.11
N ALA A 581 31.52 -16.10 -20.00
CA ALA A 581 32.43 -15.79 -18.89
C ALA A 581 33.15 -17.03 -18.34
N GLU A 582 32.45 -18.17 -18.23
CA GLU A 582 33.04 -19.44 -17.78
C GLU A 582 34.08 -19.98 -18.76
N GLN A 583 33.81 -19.86 -20.07
CA GLN A 583 34.78 -20.25 -21.09
C GLN A 583 36.04 -19.38 -21.01
N LEU A 584 35.89 -18.06 -20.84
CA LEU A 584 37.03 -17.15 -20.67
C LEU A 584 37.82 -17.45 -19.39
N LYS A 585 37.16 -17.79 -18.29
CA LYS A 585 37.79 -18.20 -17.02
C LYS A 585 38.61 -19.49 -17.18
N ALA A 586 38.18 -20.39 -18.05
CA ALA A 586 38.88 -21.64 -18.34
C ALA A 586 40.08 -21.47 -19.30
N MET A 587 40.18 -20.35 -20.02
CA MET A 587 41.29 -20.09 -20.94
C MET A 587 42.60 -19.77 -20.19
N ARG A 588 43.71 -20.19 -20.79
CA ARG A 588 45.04 -20.02 -20.21
C ARG A 588 45.98 -19.34 -21.20
N VAL A 589 47.04 -18.76 -20.68
CA VAL A 589 48.17 -18.25 -21.45
C VAL A 589 49.46 -18.90 -20.98
N TYR A 590 50.35 -19.16 -21.92
CA TYR A 590 51.64 -19.81 -21.69
C TYR A 590 52.75 -18.97 -22.32
N ILE A 591 53.89 -18.85 -21.64
CA ILE A 591 55.03 -18.08 -22.17
C ILE A 591 55.56 -18.78 -23.40
N ALA A 592 55.57 -18.10 -24.55
CA ALA A 592 55.91 -18.68 -25.84
C ALA A 592 57.42 -18.96 -25.96
N ASP A 593 58.26 -18.03 -25.51
CA ASP A 593 59.72 -18.10 -25.61
C ASP A 593 60.33 -19.17 -24.67
N PRO A 594 61.01 -20.20 -25.21
CA PRO A 594 61.73 -21.19 -24.41
C PRO A 594 62.83 -20.63 -23.50
N ASP A 595 63.51 -19.57 -23.92
CA ASP A 595 64.64 -19.00 -23.18
C ASP A 595 64.17 -18.11 -22.02
N GLU A 596 63.07 -17.38 -22.20
CA GLU A 596 62.39 -16.71 -21.08
C GLU A 596 61.99 -17.72 -20.00
N ARG A 597 61.35 -18.84 -20.38
CA ARG A 597 60.92 -19.90 -19.44
C ARG A 597 62.06 -20.53 -18.64
N ARG A 598 63.28 -20.52 -19.17
CA ARG A 598 64.49 -21.03 -18.49
C ARG A 598 64.99 -20.06 -17.43
N ASN A 599 64.83 -18.76 -17.65
CA ASN A 599 65.38 -17.69 -16.83
C ASN A 599 64.38 -17.12 -15.81
N MET A 600 63.14 -17.64 -15.77
CA MET A 600 62.13 -17.23 -14.80
C MET A 600 62.44 -17.67 -13.37
N LYS A 601 62.02 -16.84 -12.41
CA LYS A 601 62.02 -17.20 -10.98
C LYS A 601 61.12 -18.41 -10.76
N LEU A 602 61.54 -19.33 -9.88
CA LEU A 602 60.78 -20.54 -9.53
C LEU A 602 59.36 -20.24 -9.00
N SER A 603 59.16 -19.05 -8.44
CA SER A 603 57.88 -18.58 -7.91
C SER A 603 56.87 -18.12 -8.97
N GLU A 604 57.29 -17.93 -10.23
CA GLU A 604 56.42 -17.48 -11.31
C GLU A 604 55.93 -18.64 -12.18
N PRO A 605 54.61 -18.83 -12.34
CA PRO A 605 54.07 -19.92 -13.14
C PRO A 605 54.25 -19.65 -14.64
N ARG A 606 54.70 -20.66 -15.39
CA ARG A 606 54.84 -20.61 -16.86
C ARG A 606 53.49 -20.51 -17.59
N THR A 607 52.42 -20.98 -16.94
CA THR A 607 51.05 -20.94 -17.45
C THR A 607 50.15 -20.24 -16.45
N ARG A 608 49.39 -19.25 -16.91
CA ARG A 608 48.42 -18.47 -16.10
C ARG A 608 47.04 -18.51 -16.72
N THR A 609 46.00 -18.09 -15.99
CA THR A 609 44.70 -17.87 -16.63
C THR A 609 44.78 -16.61 -17.50
N LEU A 610 44.01 -16.59 -18.58
CA LEU A 610 43.95 -15.43 -19.47
C LEU A 610 43.52 -14.17 -18.70
N ILE A 611 42.47 -14.31 -17.89
CA ILE A 611 41.88 -13.21 -17.13
C ILE A 611 42.86 -12.67 -16.08
N GLU A 612 43.51 -13.52 -15.28
CA GLU A 612 44.49 -13.05 -14.29
C GLU A 612 45.63 -12.29 -14.93
N THR A 613 46.14 -12.81 -16.05
CA THR A 613 47.27 -12.19 -16.75
C THR A 613 46.89 -10.81 -17.27
N TYR A 614 45.67 -10.67 -17.80
CA TYR A 614 45.12 -9.38 -18.23
C TYR A 614 44.89 -8.42 -17.06
N MET A 615 44.28 -8.86 -15.96
CA MET A 615 44.02 -8.03 -14.76
C MET A 615 45.31 -7.49 -14.11
N THR A 616 46.41 -8.24 -14.19
CA THR A 616 47.71 -7.81 -13.66
C THR A 616 48.48 -6.87 -14.60
N GLY A 617 47.99 -6.62 -15.82
CA GLY A 617 48.73 -5.87 -16.85
C GLY A 617 49.87 -6.67 -17.51
N ASP A 618 50.07 -7.91 -17.09
CA ASP A 618 51.14 -8.79 -17.57
C ASP A 618 50.87 -9.37 -18.97
N LEU A 619 49.65 -9.22 -19.51
CA LEU A 619 49.26 -9.71 -20.85
C LEU A 619 49.83 -8.78 -21.94
N THR A 620 51.15 -8.87 -22.15
CA THR A 620 51.90 -8.07 -23.11
C THR A 620 52.06 -8.79 -24.44
N ARG A 621 52.32 -8.01 -25.50
CA ARG A 621 52.60 -8.57 -26.83
C ARG A 621 53.89 -9.38 -26.84
N ASP A 622 53.98 -10.32 -27.77
CA ASP A 622 55.15 -11.15 -28.10
C ASP A 622 55.63 -12.11 -27.00
N ARG A 623 54.93 -12.14 -25.85
CA ARG A 623 55.30 -12.96 -24.70
C ARG A 623 54.47 -14.23 -24.56
N TRP A 624 53.17 -14.13 -24.83
CA TRP A 624 52.18 -15.15 -24.50
C TRP A 624 51.63 -15.84 -25.74
N MET A 625 51.42 -17.16 -25.65
CA MET A 625 50.52 -17.90 -26.51
C MET A 625 49.24 -18.26 -25.74
N LEU A 626 48.11 -18.27 -26.44
CA LEU A 626 46.80 -18.60 -25.92
C LEU A 626 46.57 -20.11 -25.95
N LEU A 627 46.01 -20.67 -24.88
CA LEU A 627 45.64 -22.07 -24.76
C LEU A 627 44.13 -22.18 -24.49
N ALA A 628 43.45 -23.00 -25.29
CA ALA A 628 42.06 -23.37 -25.07
C ALA A 628 41.91 -24.23 -23.80
N PRO A 629 40.68 -24.37 -23.26
CA PRO A 629 40.45 -25.20 -22.08
C PRO A 629 40.93 -26.65 -22.29
N GLY A 630 41.86 -27.10 -21.45
CA GLY A 630 42.44 -28.45 -21.51
C GLY A 630 43.58 -28.64 -22.53
N GLU A 631 43.89 -27.61 -23.33
CA GLU A 631 44.99 -27.66 -24.30
C GLU A 631 46.35 -27.63 -23.58
N GLN A 632 47.25 -28.56 -23.94
CA GLN A 632 48.61 -28.57 -23.43
C GLN A 632 49.56 -27.82 -24.35
N PRO A 633 50.56 -27.10 -23.80
CA PRO A 633 51.55 -26.43 -24.62
C PRO A 633 52.39 -27.45 -25.40
N PRO A 634 52.83 -27.12 -26.63
CA PRO A 634 53.66 -28.00 -27.43
C PRO A 634 54.97 -28.31 -26.68
N GLN A 635 55.34 -29.59 -26.64
CA GLN A 635 56.55 -30.07 -25.97
C GLN A 635 57.59 -30.50 -26.99
N PRO A 636 58.87 -30.12 -26.80
CA PRO A 636 59.93 -30.61 -27.66
C PRO A 636 60.14 -32.11 -27.45
N ALA A 637 60.73 -32.79 -28.44
CA ALA A 637 61.00 -34.22 -28.37
C ALA A 637 61.78 -34.61 -27.10
N ARG A 638 61.49 -35.80 -26.57
CA ARG A 638 62.06 -36.29 -25.31
C ARG A 638 63.58 -36.24 -25.37
N ARG A 639 64.19 -35.60 -24.37
CA ARG A 639 65.63 -35.38 -24.31
C ARG A 639 66.38 -36.71 -24.31
N THR A 640 67.15 -36.98 -25.36
CA THR A 640 67.94 -38.21 -25.52
C THR A 640 69.34 -38.10 -24.92
N SER A 641 69.84 -36.89 -24.63
CA SER A 641 71.16 -36.64 -24.03
C SER A 641 71.20 -35.29 -23.26
N PRO A 642 72.02 -35.17 -22.18
CA PRO A 642 72.25 -33.90 -21.47
C PRO A 642 72.79 -32.77 -22.34
N PHE A 643 73.47 -33.09 -23.45
CA PHE A 643 74.11 -32.11 -24.34
C PHE A 643 73.24 -31.64 -25.50
N VAL A 644 72.07 -32.27 -25.71
CA VAL A 644 71.11 -31.85 -26.74
C VAL A 644 70.07 -30.94 -26.10
N ILE A 645 69.89 -29.76 -26.67
CA ILE A 645 68.82 -28.82 -26.31
C ILE A 645 67.59 -29.20 -27.13
N PRO A 646 66.53 -29.77 -26.53
CA PRO A 646 65.32 -30.12 -27.26
C PRO A 646 64.66 -28.85 -27.80
N ARG A 647 64.43 -28.80 -29.12
CA ARG A 647 63.66 -27.74 -29.79
C ARG A 647 62.36 -28.32 -30.32
N LEU A 648 61.36 -27.45 -30.51
CA LEU A 648 60.12 -27.80 -31.17
C LEU A 648 60.39 -28.15 -32.64
N SER A 649 59.49 -28.93 -33.26
CA SER A 649 59.54 -29.13 -34.71
C SER A 649 59.28 -27.80 -35.41
N ALA A 650 59.72 -27.64 -36.66
CA ALA A 650 59.48 -26.43 -37.44
C ALA A 650 57.96 -26.13 -37.58
N SER A 651 57.14 -27.19 -37.68
CA SER A 651 55.68 -27.07 -37.75
C SER A 651 55.08 -26.58 -36.43
N ASP A 652 55.53 -27.14 -35.29
CA ASP A 652 55.03 -26.72 -33.97
C ASP A 652 55.46 -25.28 -33.65
N GLN A 653 56.68 -24.89 -34.03
CA GLN A 653 57.15 -23.52 -33.85
C GLN A 653 56.31 -22.53 -34.69
N ALA A 654 56.02 -22.85 -35.95
CA ALA A 654 55.16 -22.02 -36.80
C ALA A 654 53.74 -21.87 -36.23
N ALA A 655 53.19 -22.92 -35.60
CA ALA A 655 51.89 -22.87 -34.93
C ALA A 655 51.93 -21.98 -33.68
N VAL A 656 53.02 -22.04 -32.88
CA VAL A 656 53.23 -21.12 -31.76
C VAL A 656 53.30 -19.68 -32.25
N ASP A 657 54.09 -19.40 -33.27
CA ASP A 657 54.28 -18.04 -33.81
C ASP A 657 52.95 -17.46 -34.34
N ALA A 658 52.15 -18.27 -35.05
CA ALA A 658 50.82 -17.88 -35.52
C ALA A 658 49.84 -17.62 -34.36
N ASN A 659 49.89 -18.43 -33.30
CA ASN A 659 49.08 -18.23 -32.09
C ASN A 659 49.44 -16.92 -31.38
N VAL A 660 50.74 -16.65 -31.20
CA VAL A 660 51.24 -15.39 -30.61
C VAL A 660 50.78 -14.20 -31.44
N GLN A 661 50.91 -14.24 -32.77
CA GLN A 661 50.43 -13.15 -33.64
C GLN A 661 48.91 -12.93 -33.51
N ALA A 662 48.12 -14.01 -33.46
CA ALA A 662 46.68 -13.92 -33.28
C ALA A 662 46.28 -13.36 -31.91
N LEU A 663 47.03 -13.69 -30.84
CA LEU A 663 46.82 -13.12 -29.52
C LEU A 663 47.24 -11.64 -29.46
N ASN A 664 48.38 -11.27 -30.07
CA ASN A 664 48.86 -9.89 -30.17
C ASN A 664 47.82 -8.96 -30.81
N ALA A 665 47.17 -9.42 -31.88
CA ALA A 665 46.10 -8.67 -32.56
C ALA A 665 44.90 -8.41 -31.66
N ARG A 666 44.59 -9.33 -30.72
CA ARG A 666 43.55 -9.16 -29.70
C ARG A 666 44.00 -8.23 -28.57
N ILE A 667 45.22 -8.42 -28.05
CA ILE A 667 45.83 -7.55 -27.01
C ILE A 667 45.82 -6.09 -27.47
N ALA A 668 46.10 -5.83 -28.75
CA ALA A 668 46.10 -4.48 -29.30
C ALA A 668 44.75 -3.73 -29.22
N ARG A 669 43.64 -4.44 -29.02
CA ARG A 669 42.29 -3.89 -28.91
C ARG A 669 41.76 -3.88 -27.47
N LEU A 670 42.51 -4.46 -26.54
CA LEU A 670 42.14 -4.50 -25.12
C LEU A 670 42.58 -3.19 -24.44
N PRO A 671 41.68 -2.51 -23.71
CA PRO A 671 42.07 -1.37 -22.88
C PRO A 671 42.82 -1.83 -21.62
N ASP A 672 43.49 -0.90 -20.94
CA ASP A 672 44.14 -1.18 -19.65
C ASP A 672 43.11 -1.16 -18.51
N VAL A 673 42.82 -2.34 -17.95
CA VAL A 673 41.86 -2.50 -16.85
C VAL A 673 42.33 -1.78 -15.58
N GLN A 674 43.63 -1.71 -15.33
CA GLN A 674 44.18 -1.04 -14.13
C GLN A 674 43.99 0.47 -14.21
N ALA A 675 44.11 1.05 -15.40
CA ALA A 675 43.84 2.46 -15.65
C ALA A 675 42.34 2.79 -15.65
N GLN A 676 41.48 1.85 -16.06
CA GLN A 676 40.03 2.03 -16.12
C GLN A 676 39.35 1.97 -14.74
N LEU A 677 39.74 1.02 -13.90
CA LEU A 677 39.05 0.71 -12.64
C LEU A 677 38.87 1.93 -11.71
N PRO A 678 39.87 2.81 -11.49
CA PRO A 678 39.68 3.98 -10.63
C PRO A 678 38.54 4.89 -11.12
N GLY A 679 38.44 5.13 -12.43
CA GLY A 679 37.37 5.94 -13.01
C GLY A 679 35.99 5.29 -12.91
N GLU A 680 35.91 3.96 -13.05
CA GLU A 680 34.66 3.21 -12.83
C GLU A 680 34.21 3.29 -11.36
N VAL A 681 35.15 3.14 -10.41
CA VAL A 681 34.89 3.28 -8.97
C VAL A 681 34.45 4.70 -8.62
N ASP A 682 35.10 5.73 -9.18
CA ASP A 682 34.73 7.12 -8.95
C ASP A 682 33.31 7.42 -9.45
N ALA A 683 32.97 6.97 -10.66
CA ALA A 683 31.62 7.09 -11.20
C ALA A 683 30.57 6.34 -10.35
N TYR A 684 30.92 5.18 -9.81
CA TYR A 684 30.06 4.44 -8.88
C TYR A 684 29.83 5.22 -7.57
N LEU A 685 30.89 5.74 -6.96
CA LEU A 685 30.81 6.51 -5.71
C LEU A 685 30.00 7.80 -5.89
N ASP A 686 30.16 8.48 -7.02
CA ASP A 686 29.41 9.71 -7.31
C ASP A 686 27.91 9.44 -7.48
N LYS A 687 27.53 8.34 -8.15
CA LYS A 687 26.12 7.92 -8.24
C LYS A 687 25.55 7.56 -6.88
N LEU A 688 26.34 6.88 -6.04
CA LEU A 688 25.92 6.54 -4.68
C LEU A 688 25.76 7.78 -3.79
N LYS A 689 26.66 8.76 -3.90
CA LYS A 689 26.51 10.09 -3.28
C LYS A 689 25.20 10.75 -3.70
N GLN A 690 24.89 10.76 -5.00
CA GLN A 690 23.65 11.35 -5.51
C GLN A 690 22.41 10.68 -4.92
N GLY A 691 22.38 9.34 -4.88
CA GLY A 691 21.30 8.58 -4.26
C GLY A 691 21.14 8.91 -2.77
N LEU A 692 22.24 8.90 -2.00
CA LEU A 692 22.22 9.23 -0.57
C LEU A 692 21.86 10.70 -0.31
N SER A 693 22.24 11.63 -1.20
CA SER A 693 21.81 13.02 -1.14
C SER A 693 20.31 13.13 -1.25
N ILE A 694 19.69 12.47 -2.24
CA ILE A 694 18.23 12.46 -2.42
C ILE A 694 17.52 11.88 -1.18
N ALA A 695 18.00 10.74 -0.69
CA ALA A 695 17.44 10.11 0.51
C ALA A 695 17.55 11.03 1.74
N THR A 696 18.68 11.72 1.92
CA THR A 696 18.88 12.65 3.04
C THR A 696 17.98 13.88 2.93
N ARG A 697 17.77 14.42 1.72
CA ARG A 697 16.78 15.49 1.49
C ARG A 697 15.36 15.05 1.83
N ARG A 698 14.97 13.81 1.46
CA ARG A 698 13.67 13.23 1.87
C ARG A 698 13.55 13.17 3.39
N MET A 699 14.57 12.69 4.10
CA MET A 699 14.53 12.62 5.57
C MET A 699 14.36 14.00 6.22
N ILE A 700 15.11 15.02 5.76
CA ILE A 700 14.97 16.40 6.27
C ILE A 700 13.55 16.93 5.99
N ALA A 701 13.02 16.69 4.79
CA ALA A 701 11.69 17.12 4.42
C ALA A 701 10.56 16.38 5.16
N GLN A 702 10.86 15.26 5.83
CA GLN A 702 9.93 14.51 6.67
C GLN A 702 10.07 14.83 8.17
N LEU A 703 10.99 15.71 8.56
CA LEU A 703 11.04 16.21 9.94
C LEU A 703 9.79 17.05 10.27
N PRO A 704 9.40 17.12 11.56
CA PRO A 704 8.35 18.04 12.01
C PRO A 704 8.60 19.47 11.53
N LEU A 705 7.53 20.22 11.24
CA LEU A 705 7.62 21.58 10.67
C LEU A 705 8.62 22.47 11.42
N ALA A 706 8.57 22.52 12.75
CA ALA A 706 9.47 23.36 13.56
C ALA A 706 10.96 23.05 13.31
N ASP A 707 11.31 21.77 13.15
CA ASP A 707 12.69 21.35 12.88
C ASP A 707 13.12 21.71 11.45
N ARG A 708 12.19 21.63 10.48
CA ARG A 708 12.44 22.07 9.10
C ARG A 708 12.67 23.58 9.02
N GLN A 709 11.87 24.37 9.73
CA GLN A 709 12.03 25.82 9.83
C GLN A 709 13.39 26.19 10.46
N ALA A 710 13.77 25.47 11.53
CA ALA A 710 15.06 25.67 12.17
C ALA A 710 16.22 25.39 11.20
N LEU A 711 16.21 24.28 10.47
CA LEU A 711 17.26 23.95 9.50
C LEU A 711 17.29 24.92 8.29
N GLU A 712 16.13 25.46 7.90
CA GLU A 712 16.02 26.39 6.77
C GLU A 712 16.56 27.79 7.12
N TRP A 713 16.24 28.31 8.30
CA TRP A 713 16.47 29.71 8.65
C TRP A 713 17.39 29.94 9.85
N GLY A 714 17.84 28.88 10.54
CA GLY A 714 18.82 28.97 11.63
C GLY A 714 20.26 28.88 11.15
N ASP A 715 21.20 29.22 12.05
CA ASP A 715 22.61 28.92 11.87
C ASP A 715 22.83 27.41 12.02
N VAL A 716 23.53 26.80 11.07
CA VAL A 716 23.74 25.34 11.04
C VAL A 716 25.23 25.02 11.05
N ASP A 717 25.66 24.30 12.09
CA ASP A 717 26.98 23.71 12.22
C ASP A 717 26.89 22.19 12.01
N LEU A 718 27.90 21.62 11.35
CA LEU A 718 28.00 20.17 11.15
C LEU A 718 29.25 19.65 11.85
N PHE A 719 29.18 18.44 12.40
CA PHE A 719 30.28 17.79 13.10
C PHE A 719 30.43 16.33 12.70
N ALA A 720 31.67 15.87 12.57
CA ALA A 720 32.01 14.46 12.47
C ALA A 720 32.57 13.97 13.80
N LEU A 721 32.30 12.70 14.13
CA LEU A 721 32.89 12.03 15.28
C LEU A 721 34.04 11.14 14.82
N ARG A 722 35.08 11.01 15.65
CA ARG A 722 36.14 10.01 15.46
C ARG A 722 36.70 9.54 16.80
N GLU A 723 37.34 8.38 16.79
CA GLU A 723 38.18 7.97 17.91
C GLU A 723 39.55 8.66 17.89
N ALA A 724 40.19 8.75 19.05
CA ALA A 724 41.58 9.18 19.18
C ALA A 724 42.55 8.17 18.52
N THR A 725 43.68 8.68 18.01
CA THR A 725 44.77 7.85 17.48
C THR A 725 45.70 7.46 18.63
N ASP A 726 45.37 6.32 19.27
CA ASP A 726 45.98 5.84 20.52
C ASP A 726 47.52 5.98 20.54
N SER A 727 48.05 6.78 21.48
CA SER A 727 49.49 6.93 21.76
C SER A 727 50.37 7.38 20.59
N VAL A 728 49.78 7.94 19.52
CA VAL A 728 50.54 8.53 18.41
C VAL A 728 50.73 10.04 18.70
N PRO A 729 51.97 10.53 18.82
CA PRO A 729 52.22 11.97 18.92
C PRO A 729 51.63 12.72 17.75
N GLU A 730 51.10 13.91 17.98
CA GLU A 730 50.41 14.71 16.96
C GLU A 730 51.27 14.94 15.69
N ILE A 731 52.59 15.05 15.84
CA ILE A 731 53.53 15.24 14.72
C ILE A 731 53.67 13.99 13.82
N ASP A 732 53.37 12.81 14.36
CA ASP A 732 53.48 11.52 13.67
C ASP A 732 52.12 11.01 13.17
N VAL A 733 51.02 11.72 13.47
CA VAL A 733 49.68 11.36 13.03
C VAL A 733 49.55 11.61 11.54
N THR A 734 49.22 10.58 10.77
CA THR A 734 48.96 10.75 9.33
C THR A 734 47.48 11.04 9.07
N PRO A 735 47.13 11.75 7.98
CA PRO A 735 45.74 11.96 7.60
C PRO A 735 44.97 10.65 7.47
N GLU A 736 45.59 9.58 6.95
CA GLU A 736 44.97 8.27 6.79
C GLU A 736 44.55 7.67 8.14
N GLN A 737 45.39 7.80 9.18
CA GLN A 737 45.06 7.29 10.52
C GLN A 737 43.86 8.00 11.14
N VAL A 738 43.75 9.31 10.93
CA VAL A 738 42.57 10.10 11.35
C VAL A 738 41.33 9.68 10.57
N GLU A 739 41.48 9.50 9.26
CA GLU A 739 40.39 9.13 8.36
C GLU A 739 39.89 7.68 8.56
N GLU A 740 40.73 6.77 9.05
CA GLU A 740 40.39 5.39 9.43
C GLU A 740 39.57 5.31 10.74
N ARG A 741 39.82 6.22 11.69
CA ARG A 741 39.10 6.30 12.97
C ARG A 741 37.82 7.14 12.92
N ARG A 742 37.53 7.75 11.77
CA ARG A 742 36.34 8.59 11.57
C ARG A 742 35.06 7.76 11.51
N GLY A 743 34.08 8.17 12.31
CA GLY A 743 32.73 7.62 12.32
C GLY A 743 31.89 8.10 11.13
N ARG A 744 32.20 7.62 9.93
CA ARG A 744 31.64 8.13 8.65
C ARG A 744 30.16 7.83 8.40
N LYS A 745 29.54 6.98 9.22
CA LYS A 745 28.14 6.61 9.01
C LYS A 745 27.16 7.64 9.56
N GLY A 746 27.61 8.48 10.48
CA GLY A 746 26.79 9.50 11.12
C GLY A 746 27.42 10.89 11.06
N THR A 747 26.59 11.91 10.89
CA THR A 747 26.99 13.32 11.01
C THR A 747 26.07 14.02 12.00
N LEU A 748 26.65 14.76 12.95
CA LEU A 748 25.86 15.56 13.89
C LEU A 748 25.62 16.94 13.29
N ILE A 749 24.37 17.37 13.26
CA ILE A 749 23.96 18.74 12.93
C ILE A 749 23.59 19.44 14.23
N ARG A 750 24.10 20.65 14.43
CA ARG A 750 23.63 21.60 15.44
C ARG A 750 22.97 22.76 14.73
N CYS A 751 21.77 23.11 15.14
CA CYS A 751 21.03 24.23 14.60
C CYS A 751 20.71 25.21 15.72
N ASN A 752 20.97 26.51 15.50
CA ASN A 752 20.55 27.60 16.36
C ASN A 752 19.53 28.46 15.61
N TYR A 753 18.27 28.41 16.03
CA TYR A 753 17.18 29.18 15.44
C TYR A 753 16.42 29.92 16.54
N ASN A 754 16.36 31.25 16.45
CA ASN A 754 15.77 32.12 17.47
C ASN A 754 16.27 31.87 18.91
N GLY A 755 17.55 31.49 19.06
CA GLY A 755 18.18 31.19 20.34
C GLY A 755 17.88 29.79 20.90
N VAL A 756 17.04 29.00 20.22
CA VAL A 756 16.78 27.59 20.53
C VAL A 756 17.78 26.73 19.79
N ILE A 757 18.49 25.85 20.53
CA ILE A 757 19.46 24.93 19.97
C ILE A 757 18.85 23.54 19.83
N SER A 758 18.92 22.99 18.63
CA SER A 758 18.50 21.62 18.31
C SER A 758 19.66 20.84 17.72
N TYR A 759 19.77 19.57 18.10
CA TYR A 759 20.76 18.65 17.57
C TYR A 759 20.10 17.51 16.79
N PHE A 760 20.72 17.11 15.67
CA PHE A 760 20.25 16.02 14.83
C PHE A 760 21.40 15.11 14.44
N GLU A 761 21.33 13.83 14.79
CA GLU A 761 22.24 12.80 14.26
C GLU A 761 21.67 12.28 12.93
N VAL A 762 22.40 12.49 11.85
CA VAL A 762 22.00 12.10 10.48
C VAL A 762 22.80 10.88 10.06
N PHE A 763 22.10 9.77 9.78
CA PHE A 763 22.69 8.51 9.31
C PHE A 763 22.15 8.15 7.91
N PRO A 764 22.77 8.65 6.82
CA PRO A 764 22.25 8.45 5.46
C PRO A 764 22.10 6.99 5.04
N ASP A 765 23.03 6.12 5.44
CA ASP A 765 23.02 4.68 5.11
C ASP A 765 22.02 3.86 5.91
N LYS A 766 21.47 4.45 6.98
CA LYS A 766 20.42 3.84 7.82
C LYS A 766 19.06 4.47 7.58
N LEU A 767 18.99 5.49 6.70
CA LEU A 767 17.79 6.26 6.41
C LEU A 767 17.12 6.78 7.69
N LEU A 768 17.94 7.30 8.60
CA LEU A 768 17.51 7.75 9.92
C LEU A 768 18.07 9.13 10.27
N ILE A 769 17.22 10.00 10.80
CA ILE A 769 17.59 11.20 11.54
C ILE A 769 17.06 11.07 12.96
N VAL A 770 17.93 11.24 13.95
CA VAL A 770 17.57 11.23 15.37
C VAL A 770 17.73 12.66 15.92
N LYS A 771 16.64 13.24 16.42
CA LYS A 771 16.71 14.49 17.17
C LYS A 771 17.23 14.23 18.58
N ARG A 772 18.17 15.05 19.04
CA ARG A 772 18.82 14.94 20.36
C ARG A 772 18.45 16.15 21.21
N GLU A 773 17.85 15.87 22.36
CA GLU A 773 17.37 16.86 23.33
C GLU A 773 18.18 16.86 24.64
N ASP A 774 19.11 15.90 24.77
CA ASP A 774 19.94 15.64 25.95
C ASP A 774 21.36 16.24 25.86
N LEU A 775 21.70 16.87 24.73
CA LEU A 775 23.03 17.45 24.50
C LEU A 775 23.16 18.87 25.06
N PRO A 776 24.35 19.27 25.54
CA PRO A 776 24.60 20.62 26.06
C PRO A 776 24.54 21.67 24.94
N ARG A 777 24.35 22.94 25.31
CA ARG A 777 24.32 24.09 24.39
C ARG A 777 25.58 24.22 23.53
N ASP A 778 26.72 23.93 24.13
CA ASP A 778 28.06 24.04 23.53
C ASP A 778 28.78 22.69 23.67
N LEU A 779 29.35 22.21 22.57
CA LEU A 779 30.10 20.96 22.50
C LEU A 779 31.60 21.22 22.72
N ALA A 780 32.29 20.30 23.39
CA ALA A 780 33.75 20.33 23.50
C ALA A 780 34.37 19.83 22.17
N LEU A 781 34.95 20.75 21.40
CA LEU A 781 35.49 20.44 20.06
C LEU A 781 36.99 20.12 20.10
N GLY A 782 37.44 19.30 19.16
CA GLY A 782 38.87 19.13 18.83
C GLY A 782 39.68 18.24 19.78
N GLY A 783 39.07 17.73 20.87
CA GLY A 783 39.72 16.91 21.88
C GLY A 783 40.62 17.71 22.83
N THR A 784 41.32 17.01 23.71
CA THR A 784 42.29 17.62 24.65
C THR A 784 43.70 17.13 24.36
N PHE A 785 44.72 17.94 24.68
CA PHE A 785 46.12 17.56 24.49
C PHE A 785 46.75 17.11 25.81
N GLN A 786 47.41 15.95 25.80
CA GLN A 786 48.24 15.48 26.90
C GLN A 786 49.65 15.17 26.41
N THR A 787 50.66 15.53 27.20
CA THR A 787 52.05 15.25 26.87
C THR A 787 52.43 13.83 27.29
N VAL A 788 52.97 13.03 26.36
CA VAL A 788 53.51 11.70 26.63
C VAL A 788 55.01 11.63 26.27
N PRO A 789 55.82 10.86 27.02
CA PRO A 789 57.22 10.64 26.68
C PRO A 789 57.34 9.64 25.51
N LYS A 790 58.05 10.01 24.45
CA LYS A 790 58.40 9.12 23.33
C LYS A 790 59.90 9.02 23.14
N THR A 791 60.38 7.80 22.93
CA THR A 791 61.81 7.48 22.80
C THR A 791 62.14 7.23 21.33
N TYR A 792 62.92 8.10 20.69
CA TYR A 792 63.36 7.93 19.28
C TYR A 792 64.70 7.18 19.14
N GLY A 793 65.31 6.83 20.27
CA GLY A 793 66.55 6.06 20.36
C GLY A 793 66.96 5.91 21.83
N PRO A 794 68.00 5.12 22.16
CA PRO A 794 68.30 4.69 23.53
C PRO A 794 68.44 5.81 24.59
N TRP A 795 68.66 7.07 24.18
CA TRP A 795 68.89 8.22 25.05
C TRP A 795 68.16 9.51 24.62
N ALA A 796 67.17 9.43 23.73
CA ALA A 796 66.46 10.60 23.20
C ALA A 796 64.95 10.52 23.54
N VAL A 797 64.60 10.91 24.77
CA VAL A 797 63.22 11.01 25.24
C VAL A 797 62.71 12.43 24.99
N SER A 798 61.71 12.56 24.11
CA SER A 798 61.02 13.83 23.85
C SER A 798 59.61 13.76 24.42
N ALA A 799 59.18 14.84 25.07
CA ALA A 799 57.82 14.99 25.57
C ALA A 799 56.96 15.59 24.44
N LEU A 800 56.07 14.78 23.87
CA LEU A 800 55.26 15.19 22.71
C LEU A 800 53.77 15.20 23.04
N PRO A 801 53.00 16.16 22.48
CA PRO A 801 51.55 16.19 22.68
C PRO A 801 50.89 15.05 21.90
N VAL A 802 49.94 14.39 22.56
CA VAL A 802 48.97 13.45 21.98
C VAL A 802 47.59 14.03 22.18
N ARG A 803 46.74 13.89 21.17
CA ARG A 803 45.34 14.33 21.22
C ARG A 803 44.45 13.20 21.74
N LEU A 804 43.75 13.46 22.84
CA LEU A 804 42.85 12.54 23.51
C LEU A 804 41.39 12.90 23.24
N GLY A 805 40.55 11.88 23.12
CA GLY A 805 39.10 12.01 23.10
C GLY A 805 38.49 11.97 24.51
N ALA A 806 37.27 12.47 24.62
CA ALA A 806 36.49 12.48 25.85
C ALA A 806 35.49 11.32 25.88
N VAL A 807 34.83 11.14 27.02
CA VAL A 807 33.60 10.33 27.09
C VAL A 807 32.46 11.22 26.61
N GLU A 808 31.92 10.91 25.45
CA GLU A 808 30.87 11.71 24.82
C GLU A 808 29.54 10.96 24.81
N PRO A 809 28.39 11.65 24.89
CA PRO A 809 27.05 11.05 24.87
C PRO A 809 26.61 10.64 23.45
N PHE A 810 27.47 9.96 22.71
CA PHE A 810 27.16 9.39 21.40
C PHE A 810 27.41 7.89 21.40
N ASP A 811 26.56 7.13 20.71
CA ASP A 811 26.80 5.71 20.42
C ASP A 811 27.77 5.60 19.24
N PHE A 812 29.07 5.69 19.49
CA PHE A 812 30.08 5.71 18.43
C PHE A 812 30.06 4.43 17.57
N ALA A 813 29.60 3.31 18.12
CA ALA A 813 29.38 2.09 17.35
C ALA A 813 28.37 2.31 16.21
N ALA A 814 27.38 3.18 16.37
CA ALA A 814 26.49 3.58 15.29
C ALA A 814 27.21 4.45 14.25
N TYR A 815 28.18 5.27 14.64
CA TYR A 815 28.94 6.09 13.70
C TYR A 815 29.97 5.28 12.89
N SER A 816 30.48 4.19 13.44
CA SER A 816 31.53 3.37 12.82
C SER A 816 31.06 2.05 12.21
N SER A 817 29.85 1.56 12.55
CA SER A 817 29.32 0.27 12.08
C SER A 817 27.86 0.30 11.62
N ASN A 818 27.34 -0.83 11.14
CA ASN A 818 25.93 -0.99 10.74
C ASN A 818 24.93 -0.99 11.92
N ALA A 819 25.39 -0.87 13.17
CA ALA A 819 24.50 -0.82 14.35
C ALA A 819 23.57 0.42 14.30
N LEU A 820 22.30 0.25 14.64
CA LEU A 820 21.38 1.38 14.85
C LEU A 820 21.78 2.16 16.11
N PRO A 821 21.60 3.50 16.14
CA PRO A 821 21.91 4.30 17.32
C PRO A 821 21.02 3.88 18.51
N ARG A 822 21.64 3.68 19.67
CA ARG A 822 20.95 3.33 20.92
C ARG A 822 20.79 4.55 21.83
N PRO A 823 19.58 4.84 22.34
CA PRO A 823 19.36 5.95 23.26
C PRO A 823 20.18 5.84 24.55
N GLY A 824 20.70 6.96 25.05
CA GLY A 824 21.38 7.05 26.35
C GLY A 824 22.77 6.43 26.43
N VAL A 825 23.35 5.97 25.31
CA VAL A 825 24.69 5.39 25.26
C VAL A 825 25.77 6.48 25.19
N THR A 826 26.82 6.33 25.99
CA THR A 826 28.05 7.14 25.92
C THR A 826 29.22 6.31 25.38
N SER A 827 30.13 6.93 24.63
CA SER A 827 31.34 6.26 24.13
C SER A 827 32.61 6.98 24.61
N PRO A 828 33.61 6.25 25.11
CA PRO A 828 34.89 6.82 25.51
C PRO A 828 35.77 7.13 24.29
N GLY A 829 36.74 8.03 24.47
CA GLY A 829 37.80 8.30 23.49
C GLY A 829 37.31 8.99 22.21
N VAL A 830 36.16 9.66 22.25
CA VAL A 830 35.55 10.33 21.09
C VAL A 830 36.06 11.78 20.98
N ILE A 831 36.35 12.20 19.76
CA ILE A 831 36.68 13.59 19.39
C ILE A 831 35.61 14.10 18.43
N ILE A 832 35.10 15.31 18.71
CA ILE A 832 34.12 16.01 17.88
C ILE A 832 34.85 17.03 17.01
N ASP A 833 34.86 16.82 15.70
CA ASP A 833 35.49 17.72 14.74
C ASP A 833 34.43 18.52 13.96
N LYS A 834 34.61 19.84 13.86
CA LYS A 834 33.73 20.70 13.06
C LYS A 834 33.94 20.43 11.57
N LEU A 835 32.84 20.36 10.84
CA LEU A 835 32.79 19.97 9.43
C LEU A 835 32.49 21.16 8.52
N GLY A 836 33.56 21.89 8.18
CA GLY A 836 33.51 23.13 7.40
C GLY A 836 32.93 24.32 8.18
N GLU A 837 32.70 25.43 7.48
CA GLU A 837 32.18 26.67 8.07
C GLU A 837 30.70 26.60 8.43
N THR A 838 30.27 27.43 9.37
CA THR A 838 28.85 27.58 9.73
C THR A 838 28.05 28.03 8.52
N LEU A 839 26.96 27.33 8.25
CA LEU A 839 25.99 27.79 7.26
C LEU A 839 25.13 28.85 7.97
N HIS A 840 25.37 30.13 7.67
CA HIS A 840 24.68 31.22 8.34
C HIS A 840 23.20 31.30 7.99
N ALA A 841 22.39 31.76 8.94
CA ALA A 841 20.98 32.07 8.74
C ALA A 841 20.79 33.05 7.56
N THR A 842 19.80 32.77 6.71
CA THR A 842 19.39 33.72 5.66
C THR A 842 18.54 34.81 6.32
N PRO A 843 18.87 36.11 6.18
CA PRO A 843 18.04 37.18 6.72
C PRO A 843 16.65 37.14 6.07
N VAL A 844 15.61 36.89 6.86
CA VAL A 844 14.23 36.95 6.39
C VAL A 844 13.90 38.42 6.11
N SER A 845 13.75 38.77 4.84
CA SER A 845 13.25 40.09 4.45
C SER A 845 11.75 40.16 4.75
N VAL A 846 11.38 41.10 5.62
CA VAL A 846 10.04 41.58 6.01
C VAL A 846 9.55 41.11 7.39
N GLN A 847 9.11 42.13 8.14
CA GLN A 847 8.59 42.13 9.50
C GLN A 847 7.30 41.29 9.62
N GLY A 848 7.30 40.32 10.55
CA GLY A 848 6.15 39.50 10.92
C GLY A 848 6.05 38.20 10.12
N GLU A 849 5.93 37.06 10.81
CA GLU A 849 5.49 35.76 10.26
C GLU A 849 6.50 34.76 9.68
N ALA A 850 7.82 34.86 9.96
CA ALA A 850 8.75 33.75 9.64
C ALA A 850 8.33 32.40 10.29
N SER A 851 7.62 32.44 11.42
CA SER A 851 7.10 31.24 12.11
C SER A 851 5.92 30.56 11.41
N ASN A 852 5.20 31.26 10.52
CA ASN A 852 4.04 30.70 9.81
C ASN A 852 4.41 30.15 8.42
N GLN A 853 5.60 30.46 7.90
CA GLN A 853 6.03 29.96 6.60
C GLN A 853 6.42 28.49 6.65
N VAL A 854 6.10 27.77 5.58
CA VAL A 854 6.39 26.34 5.42
C VAL A 854 7.53 26.21 4.40
N PRO A 855 8.72 25.71 4.78
CA PRO A 855 9.82 25.57 3.85
C PRO A 855 9.60 24.38 2.91
N ASN A 856 9.88 24.56 1.62
CA ASN A 856 9.99 23.46 0.66
C ASN A 856 11.34 22.73 0.81
N SER A 857 11.52 22.05 1.95
CA SER A 857 12.80 21.49 2.38
C SER A 857 13.40 20.50 1.38
N PHE A 858 12.60 19.72 0.64
CA PHE A 858 13.15 18.76 -0.32
C PHE A 858 13.87 19.42 -1.51
N SER A 859 13.30 20.53 -2.00
CA SER A 859 13.84 21.30 -3.13
C SER A 859 14.61 22.55 -2.70
N SER A 860 14.72 22.81 -1.40
CA SER A 860 15.40 23.99 -0.86
C SER A 860 16.90 23.99 -1.19
N PRO A 861 17.46 25.11 -1.69
CA PRO A 861 18.90 25.32 -1.81
C PRO A 861 19.64 25.18 -0.46
N ARG A 862 19.00 25.59 0.64
CA ARG A 862 19.57 25.47 1.98
C ARG A 862 19.74 24.02 2.38
N THR A 863 18.69 23.22 2.20
CA THR A 863 18.76 21.78 2.49
C THR A 863 19.77 21.08 1.59
N ARG A 864 19.87 21.43 0.30
CA ARG A 864 20.94 20.93 -0.59
C ARG A 864 22.33 21.25 -0.03
N SER A 865 22.55 22.48 0.43
CA SER A 865 23.85 22.91 0.98
C SER A 865 24.24 22.11 2.23
N ILE A 866 23.28 21.80 3.12
CA ILE A 866 23.49 20.94 4.29
C ILE A 866 23.90 19.53 3.83
N VAL A 867 23.14 18.95 2.90
CA VAL A 867 23.37 17.59 2.41
C VAL A 867 24.69 17.47 1.65
N ASP A 868 25.02 18.43 0.79
CA ASP A 868 26.28 18.48 0.05
C ASP A 868 27.46 18.57 1.01
N ARG A 869 27.34 19.34 2.09
CA ARG A 869 28.36 19.41 3.14
C ARG A 869 28.57 18.05 3.82
N ILE A 870 27.50 17.31 4.11
CA ILE A 870 27.59 15.93 4.65
C ILE A 870 28.30 15.01 3.65
N MET A 871 27.87 15.01 2.38
CA MET A 871 28.42 14.11 1.35
C MET A 871 29.84 14.46 0.91
N GLN A 872 30.30 15.69 1.14
CA GLN A 872 31.68 16.09 0.85
C GLN A 872 32.60 15.86 2.05
N GLY A 873 32.16 16.19 3.26
CA GLY A 873 33.02 16.15 4.44
C GLY A 873 32.99 14.84 5.24
N ASN A 874 31.92 14.05 5.15
CA ASN A 874 31.77 12.81 5.92
C ASN A 874 31.07 11.71 5.12
N PHE A 875 31.39 11.57 3.84
CA PHE A 875 30.84 10.49 3.03
C PHE A 875 31.22 9.12 3.61
N ILE A 876 30.23 8.24 3.66
CA ILE A 876 30.35 6.92 4.27
C ILE A 876 31.42 6.03 3.61
N HIS A 877 31.64 6.19 2.30
CA HIS A 877 32.61 5.42 1.57
C HIS A 877 33.90 6.19 1.34
N HIS A 878 34.99 5.72 1.92
CA HIS A 878 36.31 6.22 1.60
C HIS A 878 36.80 5.63 0.27
N ARG A 879 37.18 6.49 -0.68
CA ARG A 879 37.57 6.10 -2.05
C ARG A 879 38.64 5.01 -2.07
N ALA A 880 39.71 5.18 -1.29
CA ALA A 880 40.83 4.23 -1.28
C ALA A 880 40.41 2.84 -0.80
N SER A 881 39.50 2.78 0.18
CA SER A 881 38.99 1.52 0.74
C SER A 881 38.13 0.78 -0.28
N VAL A 882 37.26 1.51 -1.00
CA VAL A 882 36.43 0.93 -2.07
C VAL A 882 37.27 0.48 -3.25
N LEU A 883 38.27 1.26 -3.66
CA LEU A 883 39.18 0.90 -4.74
C LEU A 883 39.99 -0.36 -4.42
N LYS A 884 40.44 -0.52 -3.17
CA LYS A 884 41.13 -1.75 -2.72
C LYS A 884 40.22 -2.98 -2.82
N VAL A 885 38.95 -2.85 -2.45
CA VAL A 885 37.97 -3.96 -2.59
C VAL A 885 37.64 -4.24 -4.06
N ALA A 886 37.42 -3.20 -4.86
CA ALA A 886 37.15 -3.28 -6.29
C ALA A 886 38.31 -3.93 -7.07
N HIS A 887 39.55 -3.70 -6.63
CA HIS A 887 40.72 -4.33 -7.23
C HIS A 887 40.70 -5.85 -7.04
N GLY A 888 40.28 -6.34 -5.88
CA GLY A 888 40.33 -7.75 -5.50
C GLY A 888 41.76 -8.28 -5.36
N MET A 889 41.98 -9.29 -4.52
CA MET A 889 43.29 -9.94 -4.40
C MET A 889 43.33 -11.24 -5.21
N LEU A 890 44.27 -11.34 -6.14
CA LEU A 890 44.52 -12.60 -6.86
C LEU A 890 45.41 -13.53 -6.02
N PRO A 891 45.27 -14.87 -6.15
CA PRO A 891 46.12 -15.82 -5.43
C PRO A 891 47.63 -15.60 -5.65
N LEU A 892 48.01 -15.10 -6.83
CA LEU A 892 49.40 -14.78 -7.17
C LEU A 892 49.88 -13.47 -6.53
N GLU A 893 49.00 -12.47 -6.39
CA GLU A 893 49.28 -11.23 -5.67
C GLU A 893 49.42 -11.50 -4.16
N GLN A 894 48.56 -12.35 -3.59
CA GLN A 894 48.68 -12.83 -2.20
C GLN A 894 50.01 -13.54 -1.91
N LYS A 895 50.54 -14.30 -2.88
CA LYS A 895 51.86 -14.95 -2.76
C LYS A 895 53.03 -13.96 -2.88
N ARG A 896 52.85 -12.83 -3.57
CA ARG A 896 53.85 -11.76 -3.71
C ARG A 896 53.83 -10.80 -2.52
N GLU A 897 52.68 -10.65 -1.85
CA GLU A 897 52.42 -9.65 -0.80
C GLU A 897 52.32 -10.25 0.63
N MET A 898 52.97 -11.39 0.91
CA MET A 898 53.02 -11.95 2.27
C MET A 898 53.81 -11.03 3.21
N LEU A 899 53.19 -9.95 3.71
CA LEU A 899 53.55 -9.24 4.96
C LEU A 899 52.56 -8.16 5.46
N ARG A 900 51.27 -8.13 5.08
CA ARG A 900 50.27 -7.29 5.78
C ARG A 900 48.99 -8.04 6.16
N ARG A 901 48.68 -8.05 7.46
CA ARG A 901 47.49 -8.65 8.09
C ARG A 901 46.57 -7.53 8.58
N ASN A 902 45.41 -7.34 7.93
CA ASN A 902 44.10 -6.93 8.51
C ASN A 902 43.10 -6.53 7.40
N ASP A 903 42.82 -7.41 6.45
CA ASP A 903 41.86 -7.12 5.37
C ASP A 903 40.38 -7.31 5.78
N SER A 904 40.09 -7.88 6.95
CA SER A 904 38.73 -8.15 7.42
C SER A 904 37.93 -6.92 7.84
N ILE A 905 38.60 -5.82 8.21
CA ILE A 905 37.94 -4.56 8.62
C ILE A 905 37.35 -3.84 7.40
N LEU A 906 38.07 -3.83 6.27
CA LEU A 906 37.70 -3.09 5.05
C LEU A 906 36.41 -3.60 4.38
N LEU A 907 36.16 -4.92 4.41
CA LEU A 907 34.96 -5.53 3.82
C LEU A 907 33.69 -5.19 4.61
N SER A 908 33.78 -4.98 5.93
CA SER A 908 32.64 -4.66 6.79
C SER A 908 32.18 -3.19 6.71
N MET A 909 33.01 -2.31 6.12
CA MET A 909 32.83 -0.86 6.11
C MET A 909 32.19 -0.31 4.83
N ILE A 910 31.93 -1.15 3.82
CA ILE A 910 31.21 -0.74 2.61
C ILE A 910 29.75 -1.20 2.77
N PRO A 911 28.82 -0.32 3.19
CA PRO A 911 27.39 -0.54 3.04
C PRO A 911 27.06 -1.13 1.67
N PHE A 912 26.12 -2.07 1.62
CA PHE A 912 25.65 -2.77 0.41
C PHE A 912 26.59 -3.83 -0.21
N VAL A 913 27.88 -3.93 0.16
CA VAL A 913 28.75 -5.00 -0.36
C VAL A 913 28.43 -6.37 0.23
N GLY A 914 28.02 -6.44 1.51
CA GLY A 914 27.46 -7.65 2.10
C GLY A 914 26.26 -8.18 1.31
N ALA A 915 25.41 -7.29 0.81
CA ALA A 915 24.25 -7.65 -0.01
C ALA A 915 24.65 -8.17 -1.40
N VAL A 916 25.75 -7.71 -2.02
CA VAL A 916 26.23 -8.21 -3.33
C VAL A 916 26.93 -9.57 -3.20
N ILE A 917 27.71 -9.76 -2.13
CA ILE A 917 28.36 -11.04 -1.81
C ILE A 917 27.31 -12.08 -1.35
N ASP A 918 26.25 -11.65 -0.67
CA ASP A 918 25.13 -12.52 -0.29
C ASP A 918 24.18 -12.77 -1.48
N LEU A 919 23.98 -11.82 -2.40
CA LEU A 919 23.19 -11.99 -3.64
C LEU A 919 23.84 -12.99 -4.61
N THR A 920 25.18 -13.03 -4.65
CA THR A 920 25.94 -14.06 -5.38
C THR A 920 25.97 -15.42 -4.67
N LYS A 921 25.63 -15.46 -3.37
CA LYS A 921 25.50 -16.67 -2.54
C LYS A 921 24.05 -17.08 -2.23
N GLY A 922 23.04 -16.40 -2.78
CA GLY A 922 21.62 -16.74 -2.63
C GLY A 922 20.90 -16.26 -1.36
N ASN A 923 21.50 -15.35 -0.59
CA ASN A 923 20.90 -14.72 0.59
C ASN A 923 20.68 -13.21 0.30
N ILE A 924 19.47 -12.70 0.45
CA ILE A 924 19.12 -11.32 0.05
C ILE A 924 18.99 -10.45 1.29
N VAL A 925 19.63 -9.28 1.28
CA VAL A 925 19.46 -8.23 2.31
C VAL A 925 18.19 -7.43 2.00
N GLU A 926 17.16 -7.63 2.83
CA GLU A 926 15.83 -7.01 2.73
C GLU A 926 15.74 -5.58 3.33
N GLY A 927 16.70 -5.17 4.17
CA GLY A 927 16.54 -4.01 5.07
C GLY A 927 16.49 -2.60 4.43
N MET A 928 17.30 -2.32 3.41
CA MET A 928 17.37 -0.97 2.79
C MET A 928 16.38 -0.78 1.64
N ARG A 929 16.05 -1.88 0.95
CA ARG A 929 14.91 -1.91 0.04
C ARG A 929 13.64 -1.56 0.81
N GLY A 930 13.46 -2.12 2.01
CA GLY A 930 12.31 -1.86 2.87
C GLY A 930 12.06 -0.39 3.21
N LEU A 931 13.07 0.47 3.42
CA LEU A 931 12.86 1.83 3.97
C LEU A 931 12.67 2.95 2.91
N ILE A 932 13.18 2.74 1.68
CA ILE A 932 12.81 3.58 0.51
C ILE A 932 11.55 3.03 -0.15
N ILE A 933 11.37 1.71 -0.07
CA ILE A 933 10.18 0.97 -0.49
C ILE A 933 9.42 0.54 0.77
N ASP A 934 9.05 1.45 1.69
CA ASP A 934 8.19 1.12 2.86
C ASP A 934 6.78 0.63 2.40
N THR A 935 6.61 0.54 1.08
CA THR A 935 5.59 -0.08 0.28
C THR A 935 5.93 -1.50 -0.25
N ALA A 936 6.97 -2.20 0.21
CA ALA A 936 7.36 -3.54 -0.31
C ALA A 936 6.59 -4.71 0.31
N GLY A 937 5.34 -4.52 0.77
CA GLY A 937 4.43 -5.63 1.06
C GLY A 937 4.02 -6.45 -0.19
N ALA A 938 4.43 -6.04 -1.40
CA ALA A 938 3.95 -6.58 -2.67
C ALA A 938 4.81 -7.68 -3.32
N PHE A 939 5.84 -8.21 -2.66
CA PHE A 939 6.40 -9.52 -3.05
C PHE A 939 5.73 -10.69 -2.30
N ALA A 940 4.84 -10.39 -1.35
CA ALA A 940 4.06 -11.38 -0.58
C ALA A 940 2.53 -11.17 -0.68
N GLY A 941 2.07 -10.29 -1.57
CA GLY A 941 0.65 -9.99 -1.80
C GLY A 941 -0.03 -11.03 -2.68
N GLY A 942 -0.09 -12.27 -2.20
CA GLY A 942 -0.87 -13.35 -2.77
C GLY A 942 -1.14 -14.35 -1.67
N ALA A 943 -2.37 -14.36 -1.14
CA ALA A 943 -2.83 -15.52 -0.41
C ALA A 943 -2.69 -16.74 -1.34
N PHE A 944 -1.85 -17.70 -0.90
CA PHE A 944 -1.50 -18.97 -1.53
C PHE A 944 -0.50 -18.91 -2.71
N GLY A 945 0.80 -18.96 -2.41
CA GLY A 945 1.83 -19.30 -3.42
C GLY A 945 3.27 -19.10 -2.94
N THR A 946 4.01 -20.20 -2.84
CA THR A 946 5.43 -20.36 -2.50
C THR A 946 6.42 -19.35 -3.11
N LEU A 947 7.39 -18.88 -2.30
CA LEU A 947 8.45 -17.91 -2.64
C LEU A 947 9.74 -18.56 -3.23
N LYS A 948 10.19 -18.05 -4.39
CA LYS A 948 11.56 -17.98 -5.02
C LYS A 948 11.58 -18.45 -6.50
N PRO A 949 12.40 -17.87 -7.43
CA PRO A 949 13.33 -16.74 -7.32
C PRO A 949 13.06 -15.59 -8.32
N LEU A 950 12.74 -14.39 -7.84
CA LEU A 950 12.57 -13.18 -8.66
C LEU A 950 13.84 -12.32 -8.63
N VAL A 951 14.92 -12.80 -9.28
CA VAL A 951 16.24 -12.09 -9.30
C VAL A 951 16.62 -11.58 -10.70
N LYS A 952 15.80 -11.78 -11.74
CA LYS A 952 16.21 -11.47 -13.14
C LYS A 952 15.46 -10.38 -13.90
N SER A 953 14.57 -9.60 -13.28
CA SER A 953 13.99 -8.40 -13.91
C SER A 953 14.37 -7.15 -13.12
N THR A 954 15.47 -6.50 -13.51
CA THR A 954 16.12 -5.38 -12.80
C THR A 954 15.46 -4.01 -13.00
N LYS A 955 14.25 -3.92 -13.55
CA LYS A 955 13.49 -2.66 -13.57
C LYS A 955 12.55 -2.63 -12.38
N ALA A 956 12.88 -1.80 -11.39
CA ALA A 956 12.02 -1.55 -10.24
C ALA A 956 10.67 -1.04 -10.75
N VAL A 957 9.60 -1.79 -10.49
CA VAL A 957 8.25 -1.22 -10.54
C VAL A 957 8.27 -0.04 -9.56
N ALA A 958 7.89 1.16 -10.03
CA ALA A 958 7.91 2.36 -9.20
C ALA A 958 7.28 2.06 -7.82
N PRO A 959 7.98 2.34 -6.71
CA PRO A 959 7.55 1.92 -5.38
C PRO A 959 6.33 2.71 -4.85
N PHE A 960 5.87 3.71 -5.60
CA PHE A 960 4.75 4.58 -5.27
C PHE A 960 3.66 4.49 -6.36
N GLY A 961 2.40 4.71 -5.99
CA GLY A 961 1.24 4.83 -6.89
C GLY A 961 1.24 6.08 -7.80
N VAL A 962 2.42 6.62 -8.16
CA VAL A 962 2.62 7.92 -8.85
C VAL A 962 1.78 8.10 -10.12
N LYS A 963 1.32 7.01 -10.74
CA LYS A 963 0.66 7.06 -12.04
C LYS A 963 -0.71 7.75 -11.99
N ALA A 964 -1.43 7.69 -10.88
CA ALA A 964 -2.67 8.46 -10.67
C ALA A 964 -2.44 9.96 -10.49
N PHE A 965 -1.17 10.41 -10.49
CA PHE A 965 -0.78 11.82 -10.45
C PHE A 965 0.05 12.24 -11.69
N ARG A 966 0.16 11.38 -12.72
CA ARG A 966 0.98 11.66 -13.92
C ARG A 966 0.17 11.92 -15.19
N VAL A 967 -1.13 11.65 -15.22
CA VAL A 967 -1.89 11.64 -16.49
C VAL A 967 -2.31 13.04 -16.96
N LEU A 968 -2.31 14.03 -16.05
CA LEU A 968 -2.73 15.41 -16.35
C LEU A 968 -1.74 16.28 -17.13
N GLU A 969 -0.49 15.84 -17.38
CA GLU A 969 0.43 16.57 -18.28
C GLU A 969 -0.15 16.75 -19.70
N LYS A 970 -1.16 15.95 -20.09
CA LYS A 970 -1.74 15.96 -21.45
C LYS A 970 -3.23 16.37 -21.51
N GLY A 971 -3.88 16.77 -20.41
CA GLY A 971 -5.35 16.91 -20.35
C GLY A 971 -5.88 18.08 -19.51
N VAL A 972 -5.53 19.31 -19.87
CA VAL A 972 -5.82 20.53 -19.08
C VAL A 972 -7.34 20.86 -18.95
N GLU A 973 -8.21 20.40 -19.85
CA GLU A 973 -9.61 20.84 -19.91
C GLU A 973 -10.53 20.29 -18.78
N VAL A 974 -10.20 19.16 -18.17
CA VAL A 974 -11.08 18.46 -17.22
C VAL A 974 -11.00 19.01 -15.79
N VAL A 975 -9.93 19.76 -15.47
CA VAL A 975 -9.56 20.12 -14.09
C VAL A 975 -10.43 21.23 -13.49
N SER A 976 -10.92 22.18 -14.29
CA SER A 976 -11.62 23.38 -13.76
C SER A 976 -12.88 23.07 -12.95
N GLY A 977 -13.60 21.99 -13.26
CA GLY A 977 -14.80 21.56 -12.54
C GLY A 977 -14.55 20.82 -11.22
N PHE A 978 -13.30 20.42 -10.95
CA PHE A 978 -12.94 19.55 -9.81
C PHE A 978 -12.09 20.23 -8.73
N LEU A 979 -11.57 21.43 -8.98
CA LEU A 979 -10.68 22.14 -8.05
C LEU A 979 -11.38 22.80 -6.85
N ASN A 980 -12.72 22.79 -6.82
CA ASN A 980 -13.51 23.38 -5.73
C ASN A 980 -14.41 22.31 -5.09
N PRO A 981 -13.87 21.48 -4.17
CA PRO A 981 -14.62 20.39 -3.53
C PRO A 981 -15.79 20.85 -2.65
N LEU A 982 -15.98 22.15 -2.44
CA LEU A 982 -17.18 22.73 -1.80
C LEU A 982 -18.48 22.52 -2.61
N ASP A 983 -18.38 22.11 -3.89
CA ASP A 983 -19.53 21.99 -4.81
C ASP A 983 -19.98 20.55 -5.12
N GLY A 984 -19.57 19.55 -4.32
CA GLY A 984 -20.39 18.34 -4.11
C GLY A 984 -20.15 17.09 -4.99
N ALA A 985 -19.01 16.95 -5.69
CA ALA A 985 -18.70 15.72 -6.44
C ALA A 985 -18.36 14.51 -5.54
N ALA A 986 -17.91 14.74 -4.30
CA ALA A 986 -17.70 13.69 -3.30
C ALA A 986 -19.02 13.19 -2.69
N ASP A 987 -19.90 14.12 -2.37
CA ASP A 987 -21.18 13.85 -1.72
C ASP A 987 -22.24 13.27 -2.68
N LEU A 988 -22.08 13.49 -3.99
CA LEU A 988 -22.91 12.88 -5.03
C LEU A 988 -22.85 11.34 -5.01
N MET A 989 -21.70 10.75 -4.67
CA MET A 989 -21.55 9.29 -4.51
C MET A 989 -21.98 8.79 -3.13
N ALA A 990 -21.83 9.60 -2.07
CA ALA A 990 -22.37 9.29 -0.74
C ALA A 990 -23.91 9.22 -0.76
N ALA A 991 -24.56 10.09 -1.55
CA ALA A 991 -25.99 10.00 -1.88
C ALA A 991 -26.31 8.88 -2.90
N GLY A 992 -25.39 8.61 -3.83
CA GLY A 992 -25.49 7.52 -4.83
C GLY A 992 -25.61 6.12 -4.20
N GLY A 993 -24.99 5.88 -3.04
CA GLY A 993 -25.16 4.65 -2.26
C GLY A 993 -26.59 4.40 -1.75
N LYS A 994 -27.39 5.47 -1.57
CA LYS A 994 -28.83 5.40 -1.26
C LYS A 994 -29.71 5.57 -2.51
N GLY A 995 -29.10 5.63 -3.69
CA GLY A 995 -29.75 5.79 -4.98
C GLY A 995 -30.27 7.19 -5.30
N LEU A 996 -30.14 8.19 -4.42
CA LEU A 996 -30.85 9.47 -4.56
C LEU A 996 -30.15 10.34 -5.60
N VAL A 997 -30.72 10.34 -6.80
CA VAL A 997 -30.19 11.00 -8.00
C VAL A 997 -30.19 12.54 -7.82
N ALA A 998 -29.06 13.11 -7.41
CA ALA A 998 -28.80 14.55 -7.43
C ALA A 998 -28.12 14.99 -8.75
N LEU A 999 -28.61 14.53 -9.90
CA LEU A 999 -28.06 14.86 -11.23
C LEU A 999 -28.31 16.31 -11.74
N PRO A 1000 -29.31 17.11 -11.33
CA PRO A 1000 -29.59 18.35 -12.06
C PRO A 1000 -28.68 19.55 -11.72
N LYS A 1001 -28.02 19.59 -10.55
CA LYS A 1001 -27.14 20.73 -10.20
C LYS A 1001 -25.78 20.70 -10.90
N ALA A 1002 -25.20 19.52 -11.10
CA ALA A 1002 -23.94 19.39 -11.82
C ALA A 1002 -24.10 19.72 -13.33
N LEU A 1003 -25.32 19.60 -13.85
CA LEU A 1003 -25.71 19.99 -15.21
C LEU A 1003 -25.89 21.50 -15.40
N GLY A 1004 -26.22 22.24 -14.33
CA GLY A 1004 -26.50 23.69 -14.41
C GLY A 1004 -25.27 24.59 -14.35
N ARG A 1005 -24.10 24.07 -13.93
CA ARG A 1005 -22.85 24.85 -13.79
C ARG A 1005 -21.64 24.28 -14.55
N ALA A 1006 -21.72 23.05 -15.05
CA ALA A 1006 -20.65 22.48 -15.88
C ALA A 1006 -20.80 22.93 -17.33
N SER A 1007 -19.70 23.37 -17.95
CA SER A 1007 -19.65 23.74 -19.37
C SER A 1007 -19.93 22.56 -20.31
N ASN A 1008 -19.95 21.30 -19.82
CA ASN A 1008 -20.33 20.13 -20.62
C ASN A 1008 -20.90 18.92 -19.81
N PRO A 1009 -22.23 18.81 -19.66
CA PRO A 1009 -22.98 17.68 -19.07
C PRO A 1009 -22.49 16.27 -19.38
N SER A 1010 -22.03 16.07 -20.62
CA SER A 1010 -21.69 14.75 -21.16
C SER A 1010 -20.43 14.16 -20.52
N VAL A 1011 -19.56 14.98 -19.93
CA VAL A 1011 -18.30 14.55 -19.31
C VAL A 1011 -18.55 13.85 -17.98
N LEU A 1012 -19.42 14.39 -17.12
CA LEU A 1012 -19.76 13.80 -15.83
C LEU A 1012 -20.45 12.44 -15.97
N LEU A 1013 -21.38 12.31 -16.92
CA LEU A 1013 -22.03 11.04 -17.23
C LEU A 1013 -21.02 9.99 -17.71
N LYS A 1014 -20.06 10.38 -18.56
CA LYS A 1014 -18.98 9.48 -19.02
C LYS A 1014 -18.08 9.02 -17.88
N LEU A 1015 -17.74 9.91 -16.94
CA LEU A 1015 -16.92 9.56 -15.78
C LEU A 1015 -17.67 8.63 -14.81
N GLY A 1016 -18.95 8.87 -14.55
CA GLY A 1016 -19.77 7.95 -13.74
C GLY A 1016 -19.88 6.55 -14.36
N VAL A 1017 -19.98 6.44 -15.69
CA VAL A 1017 -19.94 5.13 -16.37
C VAL A 1017 -18.58 4.45 -16.21
N VAL A 1018 -17.48 5.20 -16.24
CA VAL A 1018 -16.14 4.65 -16.00
C VAL A 1018 -15.98 4.18 -14.55
N GLU A 1019 -16.47 4.96 -13.59
CA GLU A 1019 -16.45 4.63 -12.16
C GLU A 1019 -17.21 3.32 -11.89
N GLU A 1020 -18.41 3.16 -12.45
CA GLU A 1020 -19.18 1.91 -12.35
C GLU A 1020 -18.49 0.72 -13.04
N LYS A 1021 -17.80 0.94 -14.16
CA LYS A 1021 -16.95 -0.10 -14.77
C LYS A 1021 -15.84 -0.53 -13.82
N LEU A 1022 -15.13 0.42 -13.21
CA LEU A 1022 -14.08 0.13 -12.23
C LEU A 1022 -14.63 -0.64 -11.01
N ARG A 1023 -15.81 -0.25 -10.47
CA ARG A 1023 -16.48 -0.98 -9.37
C ARG A 1023 -16.80 -2.42 -9.77
N THR A 1024 -17.35 -2.60 -10.97
CA THR A 1024 -17.67 -3.91 -11.53
C THR A 1024 -16.41 -4.77 -11.75
N CYS A 1025 -15.30 -4.18 -12.20
CA CYS A 1025 -14.00 -4.84 -12.32
C CYS A 1025 -13.49 -5.33 -10.97
N LEU A 1026 -13.66 -4.53 -9.92
CA LEU A 1026 -13.28 -4.89 -8.55
C LEU A 1026 -14.24 -5.89 -7.90
N GLY A 1027 -15.30 -6.31 -8.60
CA GLY A 1027 -16.29 -7.24 -8.04
C GLY A 1027 -17.13 -6.60 -6.95
N VAL A 1028 -17.11 -5.26 -6.87
CA VAL A 1028 -18.05 -4.50 -6.07
C VAL A 1028 -19.35 -4.46 -6.85
N SER A 1029 -20.20 -5.46 -6.62
CA SER A 1029 -21.58 -5.37 -7.04
C SER A 1029 -22.28 -4.41 -6.10
N ASN A 1030 -22.84 -3.34 -6.65
CA ASN A 1030 -23.89 -2.66 -5.92
C ASN A 1030 -25.00 -3.68 -5.65
N GLN A 1031 -25.62 -3.63 -4.47
CA GLN A 1031 -27.02 -4.05 -4.29
C GLN A 1031 -28.00 -3.18 -5.14
N LEU A 1032 -27.49 -2.42 -6.11
CA LEU A 1032 -28.21 -2.03 -7.31
C LEU A 1032 -28.21 -3.28 -8.21
N GLN A 1033 -29.26 -4.07 -8.06
CA GLN A 1033 -29.79 -4.86 -9.17
C GLN A 1033 -29.76 -3.98 -10.43
N ALA A 1034 -29.46 -4.63 -11.56
CA ALA A 1034 -29.25 -4.04 -12.89
C ALA A 1034 -30.05 -2.76 -13.15
N PRO A 1035 -29.55 -1.83 -14.00
CA PRO A 1035 -30.41 -0.82 -14.56
C PRO A 1035 -31.59 -1.53 -15.22
N HIS A 1036 -32.75 -1.49 -14.57
CA HIS A 1036 -33.99 -1.55 -15.33
C HIS A 1036 -33.86 -0.40 -16.30
N ASN A 1037 -33.89 -0.74 -17.60
CA ASN A 1037 -34.02 0.26 -18.64
C ASN A 1037 -35.01 1.30 -18.15
N VAL A 1038 -34.62 2.57 -18.24
CA VAL A 1038 -35.54 3.69 -18.19
C VAL A 1038 -36.50 3.48 -19.35
N GLN A 1039 -37.56 2.73 -19.08
CA GLN A 1039 -38.69 2.56 -19.95
C GLN A 1039 -39.90 2.33 -19.05
N GLU A 1040 -40.58 3.45 -18.83
CA GLU A 1040 -42.02 3.60 -18.63
C GLU A 1040 -42.66 2.90 -17.42
N GLN A 1041 -43.29 3.75 -16.60
CA GLN A 1041 -44.37 3.43 -15.65
C GLN A 1041 -43.99 2.89 -14.27
N ALA A 1042 -43.59 3.81 -13.38
CA ALA A 1042 -44.13 3.89 -12.02
C ALA A 1042 -44.07 5.34 -11.52
N VAL A 1043 -44.68 6.28 -12.26
CA VAL A 1043 -45.06 7.57 -11.67
C VAL A 1043 -46.18 7.25 -10.68
N GLN A 1044 -45.88 7.28 -9.38
CA GLN A 1044 -46.93 7.40 -8.37
C GLN A 1044 -47.76 8.66 -8.71
N PRO A 1045 -49.10 8.59 -8.76
CA PRO A 1045 -49.91 9.78 -8.95
C PRO A 1045 -49.58 10.78 -7.83
N GLY A 1046 -48.98 11.93 -8.17
CA GLY A 1046 -48.69 13.01 -7.20
C GLY A 1046 -47.21 13.29 -6.87
N ALA A 1047 -46.25 12.76 -7.63
CA ALA A 1047 -44.85 13.23 -7.53
C ALA A 1047 -44.65 14.54 -8.32
N HIS A 1048 -44.03 15.56 -7.71
CA HIS A 1048 -43.77 16.88 -8.28
C HIS A 1048 -42.27 17.18 -8.35
N ASN A 1049 -41.84 17.76 -9.47
CA ASN A 1049 -40.52 18.34 -9.58
C ASN A 1049 -40.48 19.68 -8.86
N GLY A 1050 -39.42 19.94 -8.11
CA GLY A 1050 -39.24 21.21 -7.43
C GLY A 1050 -37.82 21.41 -6.91
N HIS A 1051 -37.66 22.43 -6.08
CA HIS A 1051 -36.41 22.71 -5.39
C HIS A 1051 -36.67 22.80 -3.89
N ASN A 1052 -35.79 22.21 -3.08
CA ASN A 1052 -35.71 22.47 -1.64
C ASN A 1052 -34.41 23.23 -1.38
N HIS A 1053 -34.49 24.48 -0.88
CA HIS A 1053 -33.31 25.35 -0.69
C HIS A 1053 -32.39 25.40 -1.92
N SER A 1054 -33.00 25.64 -3.09
CA SER A 1054 -32.36 25.63 -4.41
C SER A 1054 -31.80 24.27 -4.85
N ILE A 1055 -31.92 23.18 -4.08
CA ILE A 1055 -31.48 21.83 -4.45
C ILE A 1055 -32.64 21.12 -5.17
N PRO A 1056 -32.46 20.60 -6.40
CA PRO A 1056 -33.50 19.89 -7.13
C PRO A 1056 -33.97 18.63 -6.39
N VAL A 1057 -35.27 18.45 -6.26
CA VAL A 1057 -35.89 17.31 -5.57
C VAL A 1057 -37.12 16.83 -6.32
N TYR A 1058 -37.27 15.51 -6.45
CA TYR A 1058 -38.55 14.87 -6.75
C TYR A 1058 -39.27 14.66 -5.42
N ALA A 1059 -40.43 15.29 -5.24
CA ALA A 1059 -41.15 15.26 -3.98
C ALA A 1059 -42.56 14.70 -4.12
N VAL A 1060 -43.06 14.06 -3.07
CA VAL A 1060 -44.44 13.58 -2.97
C VAL A 1060 -45.07 14.14 -1.70
N GLN A 1061 -46.36 14.45 -1.75
CA GLN A 1061 -47.09 14.93 -0.59
C GLN A 1061 -47.72 13.74 0.17
N THR A 1062 -47.47 13.67 1.48
CA THR A 1062 -48.02 12.64 2.37
C THR A 1062 -48.42 13.30 3.68
N ASP A 1063 -49.64 13.06 4.16
CA ASP A 1063 -50.20 13.68 5.38
C ASP A 1063 -50.07 15.23 5.41
N GLY A 1064 -50.25 15.87 4.25
CA GLY A 1064 -50.14 17.33 4.11
C GLY A 1064 -48.70 17.88 4.09
N ARG A 1065 -47.68 17.03 4.13
CA ARG A 1065 -46.25 17.43 4.10
C ARG A 1065 -45.55 16.92 2.85
N TRP A 1066 -44.57 17.68 2.38
CA TRP A 1066 -43.74 17.28 1.24
C TRP A 1066 -42.56 16.43 1.71
N TYR A 1067 -42.32 15.31 1.06
CA TYR A 1067 -41.17 14.43 1.29
C TYR A 1067 -40.41 14.22 -0.01
N ALA A 1068 -39.10 14.00 0.08
CA ALA A 1068 -38.35 13.51 -1.07
C ALA A 1068 -38.83 12.09 -1.47
N THR A 1069 -38.73 11.73 -2.74
CA THR A 1069 -39.03 10.37 -3.19
C THR A 1069 -37.77 9.50 -3.18
N HIS A 1070 -37.93 8.28 -2.68
CA HIS A 1070 -36.92 7.26 -2.75
C HIS A 1070 -36.77 6.80 -4.22
N PRO A 1071 -35.55 6.72 -4.74
CA PRO A 1071 -35.26 6.68 -6.16
C PRO A 1071 -35.49 5.30 -6.78
N LYS A 1072 -35.46 4.24 -5.97
CA LYS A 1072 -35.77 2.87 -6.40
C LYS A 1072 -37.25 2.53 -6.29
N THR A 1073 -37.94 3.08 -5.30
CA THR A 1073 -39.29 2.66 -4.92
C THR A 1073 -40.36 3.71 -5.23
N GLY A 1074 -39.97 4.95 -5.47
CA GLY A 1074 -40.87 6.09 -5.63
C GLY A 1074 -41.58 6.52 -4.34
N LEU A 1075 -41.29 5.87 -3.20
CA LEU A 1075 -41.97 6.09 -1.93
C LEU A 1075 -41.41 7.32 -1.21
N PRO A 1076 -42.19 8.05 -0.40
CA PRO A 1076 -41.68 9.13 0.45
C PRO A 1076 -40.53 8.68 1.36
N THR A 1077 -39.50 9.52 1.53
CA THR A 1077 -38.34 9.22 2.38
C THR A 1077 -37.73 10.47 2.99
N GLY A 1078 -37.13 10.32 4.18
CA GLY A 1078 -36.50 11.43 4.90
C GLY A 1078 -37.46 12.18 5.82
N THR A 1079 -37.00 13.33 6.30
CA THR A 1079 -37.82 14.31 7.02
C THR A 1079 -38.64 15.15 6.04
N PRO A 1080 -39.73 15.81 6.51
CA PRO A 1080 -40.47 16.76 5.70
C PRO A 1080 -39.57 17.86 5.12
N LEU A 1081 -39.73 18.17 3.84
CA LEU A 1081 -39.03 19.27 3.17
C LEU A 1081 -39.52 20.61 3.72
N ASP A 1082 -38.59 21.41 4.23
CA ASP A 1082 -38.84 22.67 4.95
C ASP A 1082 -38.79 23.92 4.06
N GLY A 1083 -38.46 23.77 2.76
CA GLY A 1083 -38.39 24.85 1.79
C GLY A 1083 -38.69 24.40 0.36
N PHE A 1084 -39.62 23.44 0.19
CA PHE A 1084 -39.97 22.89 -1.12
C PHE A 1084 -40.81 23.86 -1.96
N GLU A 1085 -40.30 24.21 -3.12
CA GLU A 1085 -40.97 24.99 -4.16
C GLU A 1085 -41.20 24.10 -5.38
N ALA A 1086 -42.47 23.80 -5.68
CA ALA A 1086 -42.83 23.04 -6.87
C ALA A 1086 -42.58 23.87 -8.15
N LEU A 1087 -41.99 23.24 -9.16
CA LEU A 1087 -41.91 23.83 -10.49
C LEU A 1087 -43.30 23.82 -11.15
N PRO A 1088 -43.65 24.85 -11.94
CA PRO A 1088 -44.87 24.84 -12.74
C PRO A 1088 -44.90 23.61 -13.64
N ALA A 1089 -46.08 23.00 -13.75
CA ALA A 1089 -46.32 21.82 -14.59
C ALA A 1089 -46.09 22.10 -16.08
#